data_AF-A0A842LQY5-F1
#
_entry.id   AF-A0A842LQY5-F1
#
_cell.length_a   1.000
_cell.length_b   1.000
_cell.length_c   1.000
_cell.angle_alpha   90.00
_cell.angle_beta   90.00
_cell.angle_gamma   90.00
#
_symmetry.space_group_name_H-M   'P 1'
#
loop_
_entity.id
_entity.type
_entity.pdbx_description
1 polymer ?
#
loop_
_entity_poly.entity_id
_entity_poly.type
_entity_poly.pdbx_seq_one_letter_code
_entity_poly.pdbx_strand_id
1 'polypeptide(L)'
;MRKHLITVTAVLLMLMFCQSVAAADNSTEDNSTTVLVIGSSRATKSYNEVAYTVMNLTNRDAKRVNFQIRSTTQIGNMTGDEILSLINSSSIIIAEWGTQLAGNGSFEAVIRAHPSILENKLFFAFESGPTLVKLSRINNTEVFTGVNDSDIGTYDRPGTLIGACHDGDLTSLIAYKQKYPGNTALHQWIDCALYYAAAGKTNLENQFKLALKMYYNMRGLQWNESWEPGTLEQASPLASEFLYRDGQRFTKEDYFTRYPLDPAKPTVAVLSYVGSTGEVQYADAMQQIIDELASRGLNVIPVIGTWSKYITLNQSAMENLIQTLCLTNQTYNITAVRGIGNYTDLASILGVTGVSTAKVYEVQILENGNVVRNLKISTAQPVNVYSAMVKFLTDASNVVQYEANPEKYPVKANVIIDMLTFTTGSTTSGSQVNRFFDMSDVPVLRAMITSSTYRTMGQWIVSEEGFSWMSVYWQCAQPEMQGQIEPLAIGVGEIGSDPETGAQWDVTVTIPERIEKLVSRAYNWIRLQTMANSDKRVAIVYYNYPPGKQNIGASYLNVPESIIEILRRMKSEGYSVGEIPQDADALVEMMIRNGINIANWAPGELEKLANSSNAILWPYEDYLAWFNTLDPVARKEMIEGPVGYIEELTKVAVQYINGGDPRVRDEMLKTLNRWTQEMISNANTHPEIAGTAIDLINKMSAALATVIQNTSNTTAWDLFYIYKNQFMALNVSGMTGWGEPPGNVMVVTRNGKKYIVIPGLVFGNVFVGPEPQRGWEADAANLYHSTIVPPPHCYLAWYAWVNTVFGANAQIHVGRHATYEWTPRKQYALSAFDYPDICIGNTPSLYIYIMDGVGEGMQAKRRGLAV
;
A
#
# COMPACT_ATOMS: atom_id res chain seq x y z
N MET A 1 34.49 25.88 56.45
CA MET A 1 35.39 26.56 55.48
C MET A 1 36.64 25.74 55.13
N ARG A 2 37.45 25.20 56.07
CA ARG A 2 38.61 24.33 55.71
C ARG A 2 38.28 23.04 54.94
N LYS A 3 37.12 22.39 55.18
CA LYS A 3 36.69 21.19 54.42
C LYS A 3 36.18 21.50 53.00
N HIS A 4 35.61 22.68 52.77
CA HIS A 4 35.20 23.11 51.43
C HIS A 4 36.40 23.54 50.58
N LEU A 5 37.41 24.17 51.17
CA LEU A 5 38.63 24.54 50.44
C LEU A 5 39.41 23.30 49.98
N ILE A 6 39.53 22.25 50.81
CA ILE A 6 40.22 21.00 50.41
C ILE A 6 39.48 20.25 49.29
N THR A 7 38.14 20.28 49.29
CA THR A 7 37.33 19.60 48.26
C THR A 7 37.38 20.36 46.93
N VAL A 8 37.34 21.69 46.96
CA VAL A 8 37.44 22.53 45.75
C VAL A 8 38.86 22.50 45.17
N THR A 9 39.91 22.48 46.00
CA THR A 9 41.29 22.35 45.55
C THR A 9 41.59 20.95 44.99
N ALA A 10 40.99 19.88 45.54
CA ALA A 10 41.13 18.52 44.99
C ALA A 10 40.42 18.36 43.62
N VAL A 11 39.25 18.98 43.44
CA VAL A 11 38.51 18.95 42.17
C VAL A 11 39.20 19.79 41.09
N LEU A 12 39.80 20.94 41.44
CA LEU A 12 40.61 21.75 40.52
C LEU A 12 41.94 21.07 40.15
N LEU A 13 42.59 20.37 41.08
CA LEU A 13 43.79 19.55 40.77
C LEU A 13 43.46 18.32 39.92
N MET A 14 42.29 17.69 40.10
CA MET A 14 41.80 16.62 39.21
C MET A 14 41.45 17.14 37.81
N LEU A 15 40.82 18.31 37.70
CA LEU A 15 40.53 18.94 36.40
C LEU A 15 41.81 19.40 35.68
N MET A 16 42.83 19.88 36.41
CA MET A 16 44.13 20.21 35.84
C MET A 16 44.98 18.97 35.49
N PHE A 17 44.88 17.87 36.23
CA PHE A 17 45.49 16.59 35.84
C PHE A 17 44.78 15.92 34.65
N CYS A 18 43.46 16.03 34.54
CA CYS A 18 42.74 15.55 33.35
C CYS A 18 43.04 16.41 32.11
N GLN A 19 43.28 17.72 32.26
CA GLN A 19 43.70 18.57 31.15
C GLN A 19 45.19 18.43 30.78
N SER A 20 46.07 18.04 31.70
CA SER A 20 47.48 17.77 31.37
C SER A 20 47.74 16.34 30.85
N VAL A 21 46.89 15.36 31.20
CA VAL A 21 46.89 14.04 30.55
C VAL A 21 46.28 14.10 29.14
N ALA A 22 45.36 15.04 28.88
CA ALA A 22 44.83 15.31 27.54
C ALA A 22 45.78 16.10 26.62
N ALA A 23 46.90 16.61 27.14
CA ALA A 23 47.90 17.37 26.37
C ALA A 23 49.25 16.66 26.22
N ALA A 24 49.36 15.40 26.66
CA ALA A 24 50.59 14.62 26.61
C ALA A 24 50.43 13.24 25.95
N ASP A 25 49.38 13.04 25.15
CA ASP A 25 49.25 11.89 24.26
C ASP A 25 48.96 12.36 22.81
N ASN A 26 49.88 13.19 22.32
CA ASN A 26 49.85 13.75 20.96
C ASN A 26 50.54 12.81 19.97
N SER A 27 50.23 11.50 20.02
CA SER A 27 50.68 10.50 19.03
C SER A 27 49.88 9.20 19.03
N THR A 28 48.55 9.26 19.03
CA THR A 28 47.74 8.18 18.45
C THR A 28 46.99 8.75 17.26
N GLU A 29 47.46 8.44 16.05
CA GLU A 29 46.64 8.63 14.85
C GLU A 29 45.29 7.94 15.10
N ASP A 30 44.21 8.72 15.01
CA ASP A 30 42.85 8.18 14.96
C ASP A 30 42.76 7.26 13.74
N ASN A 31 42.95 5.96 13.98
CA ASN A 31 43.05 4.92 12.96
C ASN A 31 41.66 4.54 12.38
N SER A 32 40.67 5.42 12.54
CA SER A 32 39.31 5.18 12.05
C SER A 32 39.19 5.48 10.55
N THR A 33 38.66 4.52 9.80
CA THR A 33 38.39 4.64 8.37
C THR A 33 36.94 5.05 8.16
N THR A 34 36.71 6.23 7.59
CA THR A 34 35.35 6.70 7.28
C THR A 34 34.98 6.40 5.83
N VAL A 35 33.85 5.75 5.61
CA VAL A 35 33.32 5.41 4.28
C VAL A 35 32.08 6.26 4.00
N LEU A 36 32.14 7.14 3.01
CA LEU A 36 31.00 7.86 2.49
C LEU A 36 30.35 7.06 1.35
N VAL A 37 29.07 6.76 1.50
CA VAL A 37 28.26 6.15 0.44
C VAL A 37 27.16 7.11 0.04
N ILE A 38 27.06 7.40 -1.26
CA ILE A 38 26.03 8.25 -1.85
C ILE A 38 25.19 7.40 -2.79
N GLY A 39 23.87 7.33 -2.57
CA GLY A 39 22.96 6.56 -3.41
C GLY A 39 21.59 7.20 -3.58
N SER A 40 20.67 6.51 -4.25
CA SER A 40 19.29 6.99 -4.35
C SER A 40 18.58 6.96 -2.99
N SER A 41 17.61 7.85 -2.77
CA SER A 41 16.83 7.92 -1.52
C SER A 41 16.13 6.61 -1.15
N ARG A 42 15.84 5.76 -2.15
CA ARG A 42 15.23 4.43 -1.98
C ARG A 42 16.24 3.39 -1.50
N ALA A 43 17.50 3.52 -1.93
CA ALA A 43 18.56 2.59 -1.58
C ALA A 43 19.20 2.92 -0.22
N THR A 44 19.13 4.18 0.23
CA THR A 44 19.78 4.66 1.47
C THR A 44 19.46 3.80 2.70
N LYS A 45 18.21 3.33 2.87
CA LYS A 45 17.84 2.47 4.02
C LYS A 45 18.61 1.15 4.00
N SER A 46 18.67 0.50 2.83
CA SER A 46 19.46 -0.73 2.65
C SER A 46 20.96 -0.48 2.83
N TYR A 47 21.47 0.67 2.36
CA TYR A 47 22.88 1.04 2.53
C TYR A 47 23.22 1.21 4.00
N ASN A 48 22.31 1.81 4.77
CA ASN A 48 22.44 1.98 6.21
C ASN A 48 22.46 0.61 6.94
N GLU A 49 21.52 -0.28 6.62
CA GLU A 49 21.46 -1.63 7.20
C GLU A 49 22.74 -2.45 6.92
N VAL A 50 23.22 -2.43 5.67
CA VAL A 50 24.46 -3.10 5.29
C VAL A 50 25.67 -2.44 5.94
N ALA A 51 25.69 -1.11 6.05
CA ALA A 51 26.73 -0.39 6.77
C ALA A 51 26.83 -0.85 8.23
N TYR A 52 25.72 -1.00 8.95
CA TYR A 52 25.74 -1.57 10.31
C TYR A 52 26.24 -3.01 10.34
N THR A 53 25.90 -3.82 9.34
CA THR A 53 26.40 -5.19 9.25
C THR A 53 27.93 -5.19 9.16
N VAL A 54 28.50 -4.34 8.30
CA VAL A 54 29.95 -4.17 8.16
C VAL A 54 30.57 -3.55 9.41
N MET A 55 29.97 -2.51 9.99
CA MET A 55 30.46 -1.86 11.22
C MET A 55 30.48 -2.85 12.40
N ASN A 56 29.42 -3.65 12.59
CA ASN A 56 29.37 -4.67 13.64
C ASN A 56 30.41 -5.78 13.45
N LEU A 57 30.71 -6.14 12.21
CA LEU A 57 31.79 -7.08 11.88
C LEU A 57 33.18 -6.49 12.20
N THR A 58 33.36 -5.19 11.97
CA THR A 58 34.67 -4.51 12.01
C THR A 58 35.00 -3.80 13.33
N ASN A 59 34.00 -3.43 14.14
CA ASN A 59 34.14 -2.51 15.30
C ASN A 59 34.05 -3.18 16.68
N ARG A 60 34.47 -4.44 16.85
CA ARG A 60 34.26 -5.15 18.13
C ARG A 60 34.88 -4.48 19.38
N ASP A 61 35.91 -3.62 19.25
CA ASP A 61 36.56 -2.99 20.42
C ASP A 61 37.06 -1.51 20.27
N ALA A 62 36.92 -0.81 19.12
CA ALA A 62 37.56 0.51 18.96
C ALA A 62 37.04 1.48 17.86
N LYS A 63 35.84 1.29 17.29
CA LYS A 63 35.32 2.12 16.16
C LYS A 63 36.33 2.32 15.00
N ARG A 64 36.83 1.22 14.44
CA ARG A 64 37.81 1.19 13.33
C ARG A 64 37.25 1.64 11.99
N VAL A 65 35.96 1.40 11.72
CA VAL A 65 35.31 1.78 10.46
C VAL A 65 34.00 2.49 10.76
N ASN A 66 33.78 3.66 10.19
CA ASN A 66 32.53 4.41 10.32
C ASN A 66 31.92 4.63 8.93
N PHE A 67 30.60 4.62 8.83
CA PHE A 67 29.90 4.92 7.59
C PHE A 67 29.18 6.27 7.67
N GLN A 68 29.29 7.05 6.61
CA GLN A 68 28.44 8.18 6.33
C GLN A 68 27.58 7.84 5.12
N ILE A 69 26.26 7.79 5.26
CA ILE A 69 25.35 7.45 4.16
C ILE A 69 24.57 8.70 3.77
N ARG A 70 24.53 9.06 2.49
CA ARG A 70 23.72 10.17 1.98
C ARG A 70 22.91 9.74 0.76
N SER A 71 21.67 10.22 0.67
CA SER A 71 20.92 10.17 -0.58
C SER A 71 21.40 11.26 -1.55
N THR A 72 21.17 11.05 -2.84
CA THR A 72 21.39 12.07 -3.87
C THR A 72 20.58 13.34 -3.58
N THR A 73 19.37 13.21 -3.03
CA THR A 73 18.54 14.33 -2.58
C THR A 73 19.17 15.09 -1.42
N GLN A 74 19.76 14.39 -0.42
CA GLN A 74 20.49 15.04 0.66
C GLN A 74 21.66 15.87 0.13
N ILE A 75 22.47 15.28 -0.75
CA ILE A 75 23.62 15.97 -1.36
C ILE A 75 23.16 17.21 -2.14
N GLY A 76 22.06 17.12 -2.91
CA GLY A 76 21.52 18.24 -3.66
C GLY A 76 21.00 19.40 -2.79
N ASN A 77 20.71 19.16 -1.51
CA ASN A 77 20.28 20.17 -0.55
C ASN A 77 21.42 20.73 0.31
N MET A 78 22.64 20.19 0.20
CA MET A 78 23.82 20.67 0.92
C MET A 78 24.51 21.82 0.18
N THR A 79 25.12 22.73 0.93
CA THR A 79 26.01 23.77 0.41
C THR A 79 27.34 23.17 -0.05
N GLY A 80 28.09 23.92 -0.87
CA GLY A 80 29.42 23.50 -1.33
C GLY A 80 30.39 23.23 -0.17
N ASP A 81 30.35 24.02 0.89
CA ASP A 81 31.20 23.85 2.08
C ASP A 81 30.83 22.60 2.89
N GLU A 82 29.53 22.31 3.01
CA GLU A 82 29.06 21.09 3.67
C GLU A 82 29.49 19.84 2.89
N ILE A 83 29.37 19.88 1.55
CA ILE A 83 29.87 18.79 0.68
C ILE A 83 31.40 18.66 0.80
N LEU A 84 32.13 19.78 0.81
CA LEU A 84 33.58 19.79 0.96
C LEU A 84 34.00 19.16 2.29
N SER A 85 33.33 19.52 3.39
CA SER A 85 33.55 18.94 4.73
C SER A 85 33.26 17.44 4.76
N LEU A 86 32.17 17.02 4.11
CA LEU A 86 31.76 15.62 4.01
C LEU A 86 32.82 14.78 3.26
N ILE A 87 33.34 15.28 2.14
CA ILE A 87 34.41 14.62 1.38
C ILE A 87 35.72 14.60 2.18
N ASN A 88 36.08 15.72 2.83
CA ASN A 88 37.31 15.83 3.62
C ASN A 88 37.36 14.80 4.76
N SER A 89 36.25 14.63 5.47
CA SER A 89 36.11 13.68 6.59
C SER A 89 36.03 12.21 6.18
N SER A 90 36.02 11.91 4.87
CA SER A 90 35.83 10.56 4.35
C SER A 90 37.11 9.99 3.74
N SER A 91 37.49 8.78 4.10
CA SER A 91 38.66 8.07 3.57
C SER A 91 38.35 7.33 2.26
N ILE A 92 37.13 6.79 2.18
CA ILE A 92 36.59 6.06 1.04
C ILE A 92 35.29 6.74 0.64
N ILE A 93 35.05 6.91 -0.66
CA ILE A 93 33.85 7.51 -1.20
C ILE A 93 33.33 6.62 -2.34
N ILE A 94 32.09 6.16 -2.19
CA ILE A 94 31.35 5.37 -3.18
C ILE A 94 30.13 6.19 -3.57
N ALA A 95 30.04 6.62 -4.82
CA ALA A 95 28.91 7.38 -5.33
C ALA A 95 28.18 6.60 -6.42
N GLU A 96 26.88 6.43 -6.27
CA GLU A 96 26.05 5.56 -7.11
C GLU A 96 24.81 6.31 -7.59
N TRP A 97 24.36 5.99 -8.81
CA TRP A 97 23.13 6.53 -9.42
C TRP A 97 23.02 8.07 -9.40
N GLY A 98 23.90 8.75 -10.13
CA GLY A 98 24.11 10.19 -9.97
C GLY A 98 24.42 10.94 -11.25
N THR A 99 23.46 11.14 -12.15
CA THR A 99 23.68 12.08 -13.27
C THR A 99 23.86 13.51 -12.75
N GLN A 100 25.13 13.87 -12.58
CA GLN A 100 25.73 15.12 -12.10
C GLN A 100 25.41 15.55 -10.66
N LEU A 101 24.83 14.69 -9.80
CA LEU A 101 24.46 14.95 -8.38
C LEU A 101 24.22 16.46 -8.12
N ALA A 102 23.24 16.99 -8.85
CA ALA A 102 23.19 18.34 -9.42
C ALA A 102 22.64 19.45 -8.49
N GLY A 103 22.98 20.70 -8.83
CA GLY A 103 22.68 21.96 -8.14
C GLY A 103 23.81 22.98 -8.37
N ASN A 104 23.59 24.29 -8.10
CA ASN A 104 24.69 25.26 -8.02
C ASN A 104 25.53 24.90 -6.79
N GLY A 105 26.70 24.26 -6.98
CA GLY A 105 27.46 23.61 -5.90
C GLY A 105 27.38 22.08 -5.88
N SER A 106 26.98 21.42 -6.99
CA SER A 106 26.95 19.95 -7.14
C SER A 106 28.20 19.23 -6.63
N PHE A 107 28.06 17.97 -6.21
CA PHE A 107 29.17 17.13 -5.72
C PHE A 107 30.36 17.09 -6.70
N GLU A 108 30.07 16.99 -8.00
CA GLU A 108 31.09 17.06 -9.06
C GLU A 108 31.76 18.44 -9.10
N ALA A 109 31.00 19.53 -9.00
CA ALA A 109 31.53 20.89 -9.04
C ALA A 109 32.48 21.16 -7.86
N VAL A 110 32.14 20.69 -6.65
CA VAL A 110 33.01 20.83 -5.47
C VAL A 110 34.33 20.08 -5.67
N ILE A 111 34.29 18.84 -6.17
CA ILE A 111 35.51 18.07 -6.48
C ILE A 111 36.35 18.79 -7.55
N ARG A 112 35.73 19.32 -8.60
CA ARG A 112 36.45 20.06 -9.66
C ARG A 112 37.07 21.36 -9.17
N ALA A 113 36.41 22.06 -8.25
CA ALA A 113 36.94 23.28 -7.63
C ALA A 113 38.09 22.98 -6.66
N HIS A 114 38.12 21.78 -6.07
CA HIS A 114 39.10 21.34 -5.09
C HIS A 114 39.70 19.96 -5.44
N PRO A 115 40.42 19.80 -6.57
CA PRO A 115 40.83 18.48 -7.07
C PRO A 115 41.75 17.69 -6.12
N SER A 116 42.49 18.40 -5.25
CA SER A 116 43.34 17.79 -4.22
C SER A 116 42.54 17.13 -3.10
N ILE A 117 41.24 17.41 -2.97
CA ILE A 117 40.40 16.82 -1.92
C ILE A 117 40.28 15.31 -2.04
N LEU A 118 40.51 14.75 -3.23
CA LEU A 118 40.50 13.30 -3.44
C LEU A 118 41.89 12.65 -3.31
N GLU A 119 42.95 13.43 -3.07
CA GLU A 119 44.29 12.87 -2.84
C GLU A 119 44.30 11.97 -1.59
N ASN A 120 45.05 10.86 -1.66
CA ASN A 120 45.15 9.86 -0.59
C ASN A 120 43.83 9.17 -0.19
N LYS A 121 42.78 9.28 -1.02
CA LYS A 121 41.47 8.64 -0.82
C LYS A 121 41.21 7.55 -1.87
N LEU A 122 40.23 6.70 -1.58
CA LEU A 122 39.59 5.84 -2.58
C LEU A 122 38.28 6.50 -3.00
N PHE A 123 38.12 6.87 -4.28
CA PHE A 123 36.88 7.44 -4.78
C PHE A 123 36.42 6.69 -6.02
N PHE A 124 35.24 6.08 -5.95
CA PHE A 124 34.58 5.46 -7.09
C PHE A 124 33.20 6.04 -7.30
N ALA A 125 32.90 6.38 -8.56
CA ALA A 125 31.55 6.68 -9.00
C ALA A 125 31.07 5.60 -9.99
N PHE A 126 29.88 5.07 -9.73
CA PHE A 126 29.19 4.05 -10.53
C PHE A 126 27.87 4.61 -11.05
N GLU A 127 27.45 4.16 -12.22
CA GLU A 127 26.16 4.53 -12.84
C GLU A 127 25.85 6.05 -12.78
N SER A 128 26.87 6.87 -12.99
CA SER A 128 26.81 8.32 -12.85
C SER A 128 27.18 8.99 -14.17
N GLY A 129 27.06 10.31 -14.24
CA GLY A 129 27.49 11.06 -15.43
C GLY A 129 28.97 10.77 -15.78
N PRO A 130 29.34 10.68 -17.07
CA PRO A 130 30.69 10.30 -17.48
C PRO A 130 31.78 11.23 -16.95
N THR A 131 31.42 12.48 -16.67
CA THR A 131 32.30 13.48 -16.08
C THR A 131 32.68 13.15 -14.64
N LEU A 132 31.73 12.72 -13.80
CA LEU A 132 31.97 12.31 -12.42
C LEU A 132 32.66 10.94 -12.35
N VAL A 133 32.25 9.99 -13.20
CA VAL A 133 32.88 8.65 -13.28
C VAL A 133 34.37 8.77 -13.58
N LYS A 134 34.76 9.66 -14.52
CA LYS A 134 36.17 9.92 -14.86
C LYS A 134 37.01 10.48 -13.71
N LEU A 135 36.40 11.07 -12.68
CA LEU A 135 37.11 11.56 -11.49
C LEU A 135 37.48 10.44 -10.51
N SER A 136 36.99 9.21 -10.73
CA SER A 136 37.31 8.05 -9.90
C SER A 136 38.82 7.82 -9.80
N ARG A 137 39.30 7.55 -8.59
CA ARG A 137 40.74 7.37 -8.31
C ARG A 137 41.00 6.42 -7.15
N ILE A 138 42.19 5.85 -7.17
CA ILE A 138 42.77 5.05 -6.08
C ILE A 138 44.05 5.77 -5.68
N ASN A 139 44.09 6.32 -4.47
CA ASN A 139 45.15 7.23 -4.05
C ASN A 139 45.25 8.42 -5.01
N ASN A 140 46.41 8.62 -5.63
CA ASN A 140 46.67 9.68 -6.61
C ASN A 140 46.61 9.15 -8.06
N THR A 141 46.14 7.91 -8.28
CA THR A 141 46.01 7.30 -9.61
C THR A 141 44.57 7.43 -10.11
N GLU A 142 44.39 8.15 -11.21
CA GLU A 142 43.11 8.25 -11.92
C GLU A 142 42.75 6.92 -12.60
N VAL A 143 41.53 6.44 -12.39
CA VAL A 143 41.08 5.12 -12.86
C VAL A 143 40.96 5.08 -14.40
N PHE A 144 40.45 6.16 -14.99
CA PHE A 144 40.04 6.19 -16.40
C PHE A 144 41.10 6.78 -17.34
N THR A 145 42.33 6.99 -16.89
CA THR A 145 43.43 7.44 -17.75
C THR A 145 43.65 6.44 -18.89
N GLY A 146 43.61 6.91 -20.14
CA GLY A 146 43.80 6.08 -21.34
C GLY A 146 42.59 5.23 -21.75
N VAL A 147 41.42 5.43 -21.13
CA VAL A 147 40.16 4.78 -21.53
C VAL A 147 39.41 5.71 -22.50
N ASN A 148 38.83 5.16 -23.57
CA ASN A 148 38.12 5.97 -24.56
C ASN A 148 36.77 6.44 -24.01
N ASP A 149 36.38 7.69 -24.30
CA ASP A 149 35.07 8.22 -23.92
C ASP A 149 33.89 7.39 -24.48
N SER A 150 34.06 6.79 -25.67
CA SER A 150 33.05 5.89 -26.25
C SER A 150 32.86 4.60 -25.46
N ASP A 151 33.90 4.14 -24.76
CA ASP A 151 33.87 2.95 -23.92
C ASP A 151 33.36 3.26 -22.51
N ILE A 152 33.58 4.48 -22.00
CA ILE A 152 33.00 4.95 -20.75
C ILE A 152 31.48 5.10 -20.90
N GLY A 153 31.04 5.78 -21.97
CA GLY A 153 29.63 5.88 -22.36
C GLY A 153 28.75 6.68 -21.40
N THR A 154 27.47 6.30 -21.36
CA THR A 154 26.39 6.90 -20.54
C THR A 154 25.41 5.79 -20.16
N TYR A 155 24.53 6.06 -19.18
CA TYR A 155 23.59 5.04 -18.67
C TYR A 155 22.64 4.49 -19.75
N ASP A 156 22.32 5.29 -20.77
CA ASP A 156 21.43 4.96 -21.88
C ASP A 156 22.15 4.29 -23.07
N ARG A 157 23.44 3.93 -22.92
CA ARG A 157 24.24 3.26 -23.95
C ARG A 157 24.66 1.86 -23.50
N PRO A 158 23.85 0.83 -23.79
CA PRO A 158 24.15 -0.55 -23.45
C PRO A 158 25.54 -0.99 -23.92
N GLY A 159 26.22 -1.81 -23.11
CA GLY A 159 27.54 -2.38 -23.42
C GLY A 159 28.73 -1.45 -23.20
N THR A 160 28.53 -0.17 -22.86
CA THR A 160 29.59 0.72 -22.36
C THR A 160 29.85 0.47 -20.87
N LEU A 161 30.95 0.96 -20.28
CA LEU A 161 31.24 0.78 -18.84
C LEU A 161 30.12 1.31 -17.94
N ILE A 162 29.56 2.48 -18.23
CA ILE A 162 28.45 3.06 -17.46
C ILE A 162 27.13 2.33 -17.77
N GLY A 163 26.84 2.08 -19.05
CA GLY A 163 25.61 1.38 -19.45
C GLY A 163 25.57 -0.07 -18.95
N ALA A 164 26.67 -0.81 -19.03
CA ALA A 164 26.78 -2.17 -18.51
C ALA A 164 26.63 -2.22 -16.97
N CYS A 165 27.10 -1.19 -16.28
CA CYS A 165 26.90 -1.03 -14.83
C CYS A 165 25.40 -0.80 -14.51
N HIS A 166 24.72 0.06 -15.28
CA HIS A 166 23.27 0.30 -15.19
C HIS A 166 22.43 -0.95 -15.47
N ASP A 167 22.78 -1.67 -16.54
CA ASP A 167 22.00 -2.80 -17.06
C ASP A 167 22.26 -4.12 -16.31
N GLY A 168 23.21 -4.15 -15.38
CA GLY A 168 23.67 -5.39 -14.73
C GLY A 168 24.43 -6.32 -15.68
N ASP A 169 25.05 -5.80 -16.74
CA ASP A 169 25.80 -6.57 -17.74
C ASP A 169 27.24 -6.85 -17.26
N LEU A 170 27.35 -7.87 -16.42
CA LEU A 170 28.62 -8.34 -15.87
C LEU A 170 29.60 -8.80 -16.97
N THR A 171 29.09 -9.33 -18.08
CA THR A 171 29.92 -9.86 -19.17
C THR A 171 30.65 -8.73 -19.88
N SER A 172 29.95 -7.65 -20.23
CA SER A 172 30.55 -6.47 -20.84
C SER A 172 31.55 -5.80 -19.90
N LEU A 173 31.23 -5.68 -18.61
CA LEU A 173 32.16 -5.15 -17.61
C LEU A 173 33.46 -5.98 -17.54
N ILE A 174 33.38 -7.30 -17.52
CA ILE A 174 34.55 -8.19 -17.50
C ILE A 174 35.38 -8.07 -18.80
N ALA A 175 34.72 -7.94 -19.95
CA ALA A 175 35.40 -7.80 -21.24
C ALA A 175 36.30 -6.55 -21.31
N TYR A 176 35.96 -5.48 -20.60
CA TYR A 176 36.79 -4.27 -20.55
C TYR A 176 38.13 -4.47 -19.84
N LYS A 177 38.26 -5.44 -18.94
CA LYS A 177 39.57 -5.81 -18.37
C LYS A 177 40.50 -6.39 -19.43
N GLN A 178 39.96 -7.18 -20.35
CA GLN A 178 40.75 -7.74 -21.46
C GLN A 178 41.10 -6.66 -22.49
N LYS A 179 40.22 -5.68 -22.70
CA LYS A 179 40.45 -4.54 -23.60
C LYS A 179 41.54 -3.59 -23.08
N TYR A 180 41.66 -3.43 -21.76
CA TYR A 180 42.59 -2.52 -21.10
C TYR A 180 43.56 -3.23 -20.13
N PRO A 181 44.34 -4.23 -20.59
CA PRO A 181 45.05 -5.16 -19.72
C PRO A 181 46.12 -4.52 -18.82
N GLY A 182 46.62 -3.33 -19.20
CA GLY A 182 47.63 -2.58 -18.42
C GLY A 182 47.06 -1.60 -17.40
N ASN A 183 45.73 -1.41 -17.33
CA ASN A 183 45.11 -0.46 -16.41
C ASN A 183 44.56 -1.18 -15.16
N THR A 184 45.44 -1.44 -14.20
CA THR A 184 45.09 -2.11 -12.94
C THR A 184 44.05 -1.33 -12.13
N ALA A 185 44.08 0.01 -12.16
CA ALA A 185 43.11 0.84 -11.44
C ALA A 185 41.69 0.69 -12.02
N LEU A 186 41.57 0.61 -13.36
CA LEU A 186 40.31 0.27 -14.03
C LEU A 186 39.84 -1.13 -13.66
N HIS A 187 40.73 -2.12 -13.58
CA HIS A 187 40.33 -3.47 -13.17
C HIS A 187 39.74 -3.50 -11.76
N GLN A 188 40.34 -2.76 -10.83
CA GLN A 188 39.85 -2.62 -9.45
C GLN A 188 38.50 -1.88 -9.39
N TRP A 189 38.33 -0.82 -10.19
CA TRP A 189 37.03 -0.18 -10.34
C TRP A 189 35.97 -1.16 -10.89
N ILE A 190 36.31 -1.95 -11.91
CA ILE A 190 35.43 -2.97 -12.48
C ILE A 190 35.08 -4.04 -11.43
N ASP A 191 36.03 -4.52 -10.63
CA ASP A 191 35.76 -5.50 -9.56
C ASP A 191 34.73 -4.99 -8.55
N CYS A 192 34.79 -3.70 -8.21
CA CYS A 192 33.81 -3.07 -7.33
C CYS A 192 32.47 -2.85 -8.07
N ALA A 193 32.51 -2.43 -9.33
CA ALA A 193 31.32 -2.23 -10.18
C ALA A 193 30.53 -3.53 -10.40
N LEU A 194 31.20 -4.68 -10.44
CA LEU A 194 30.53 -5.98 -10.61
C LEU A 194 29.56 -6.28 -9.46
N TYR A 195 29.95 -6.00 -8.21
CA TYR A 195 29.04 -6.16 -7.07
C TYR A 195 27.84 -5.22 -7.16
N TYR A 196 28.07 -3.96 -7.53
CA TYR A 196 27.00 -3.00 -7.75
C TYR A 196 26.02 -3.46 -8.84
N ALA A 197 26.55 -3.79 -10.02
CA ALA A 197 25.78 -4.21 -11.19
C ALA A 197 25.00 -5.52 -10.96
N ALA A 198 25.52 -6.41 -10.11
CA ALA A 198 24.83 -7.64 -9.76
C ALA A 198 23.65 -7.42 -8.78
N ALA A 199 23.61 -6.27 -8.10
CA ALA A 199 22.61 -5.88 -7.10
C ALA A 199 22.46 -6.84 -5.91
N GLY A 200 21.60 -6.48 -4.95
CA GLY A 200 21.32 -7.28 -3.75
C GLY A 200 22.21 -6.96 -2.54
N LYS A 201 21.68 -7.19 -1.33
CA LYS A 201 22.32 -6.81 -0.06
C LYS A 201 23.67 -7.51 0.17
N THR A 202 23.79 -8.80 -0.20
CA THR A 202 25.07 -9.55 -0.08
C THR A 202 26.16 -8.95 -0.97
N ASN A 203 25.84 -8.65 -2.23
CA ASN A 203 26.79 -8.04 -3.14
C ASN A 203 27.16 -6.62 -2.68
N LEU A 204 26.19 -5.83 -2.18
CA LEU A 204 26.47 -4.51 -1.59
C LEU A 204 27.41 -4.61 -0.37
N GLU A 205 27.21 -5.60 0.52
CA GLU A 205 28.12 -5.86 1.64
C GLU A 205 29.53 -6.19 1.15
N ASN A 206 29.64 -7.03 0.12
CA ASN A 206 30.92 -7.41 -0.48
C ASN A 206 31.58 -6.24 -1.22
N GLN A 207 30.81 -5.33 -1.83
CA GLN A 207 31.31 -4.10 -2.42
C GLN A 207 31.96 -3.19 -1.36
N PHE A 208 31.29 -2.99 -0.22
CA PHE A 208 31.82 -2.20 0.90
C PHE A 208 33.10 -2.82 1.47
N LYS A 209 33.11 -4.15 1.68
CA LYS A 209 34.31 -4.89 2.12
C LYS A 209 35.45 -4.80 1.11
N LEU A 210 35.16 -4.90 -0.19
CA LEU A 210 36.17 -4.79 -1.23
C LEU A 210 36.79 -3.39 -1.28
N ALA A 211 35.99 -2.34 -1.17
CA ALA A 211 36.47 -0.97 -1.10
C ALA A 211 37.37 -0.74 0.14
N LEU A 212 36.95 -1.25 1.30
CA LEU A 212 37.78 -1.24 2.52
C LEU A 212 39.11 -1.97 2.31
N LYS A 213 39.09 -3.17 1.73
CA LYS A 213 40.29 -3.94 1.43
C LYS A 213 41.26 -3.18 0.52
N MET A 214 40.75 -2.56 -0.54
CA MET A 214 41.54 -1.73 -1.45
C MET A 214 42.19 -0.56 -0.72
N TYR A 215 41.44 0.14 0.13
CA TYR A 215 41.96 1.25 0.92
C TYR A 215 43.03 0.80 1.94
N TYR A 216 42.81 -0.30 2.65
CA TYR A 216 43.77 -0.82 3.62
C TYR A 216 45.07 -1.23 2.94
N ASN A 217 45.00 -1.94 1.81
CA ASN A 217 46.18 -2.29 1.01
C ASN A 217 46.91 -1.04 0.51
N MET A 218 46.17 -0.04 0.03
CA MET A 218 46.72 1.25 -0.42
C MET A 218 47.47 1.99 0.69
N ARG A 219 47.00 1.90 1.94
CA ARG A 219 47.60 2.56 3.11
C ARG A 219 48.63 1.71 3.86
N GLY A 220 48.82 0.45 3.48
CA GLY A 220 49.68 -0.49 4.20
C GLY A 220 49.12 -0.90 5.58
N LEU A 221 47.81 -0.79 5.76
CA LEU A 221 47.12 -1.17 7.00
C LEU A 221 46.89 -2.69 7.06
N GLN A 222 46.84 -3.24 8.28
CA GLN A 222 46.59 -4.67 8.48
C GLN A 222 45.13 -5.04 8.12
N TRP A 223 44.96 -5.95 7.17
CA TRP A 223 43.66 -6.49 6.76
C TRP A 223 43.30 -7.73 7.59
N ASN A 224 42.05 -7.84 8.03
CA ASN A 224 41.57 -9.02 8.75
C ASN A 224 40.89 -9.97 7.75
N GLU A 225 41.36 -11.22 7.68
CA GLU A 225 40.81 -12.24 6.77
C GLU A 225 39.32 -12.51 6.99
N SER A 226 38.79 -12.29 8.20
CA SER A 226 37.34 -12.41 8.46
C SER A 226 36.48 -11.33 7.78
N TRP A 227 37.11 -10.28 7.23
CA TRP A 227 36.44 -9.20 6.48
C TRP A 227 36.47 -9.44 4.97
N GLU A 228 37.02 -10.57 4.52
CA GLU A 228 37.19 -10.85 3.11
C GLU A 228 35.83 -10.77 2.37
N PRO A 229 35.76 -10.01 1.25
CA PRO A 229 34.56 -10.01 0.43
C PRO A 229 34.28 -11.43 -0.09
N GLY A 230 33.02 -11.85 -0.01
CA GLY A 230 32.56 -13.13 -0.58
C GLY A 230 32.66 -13.15 -2.10
N THR A 231 32.26 -14.24 -2.74
CA THR A 231 32.19 -14.30 -4.21
C THR A 231 31.01 -13.49 -4.74
N LEU A 232 31.15 -12.93 -5.94
CA LEU A 232 30.06 -12.27 -6.66
C LEU A 232 28.86 -13.20 -6.82
N GLU A 233 27.72 -12.84 -6.21
CA GLU A 233 26.44 -13.50 -6.48
C GLU A 233 25.92 -12.95 -7.81
N GLN A 234 25.73 -13.81 -8.81
CA GLN A 234 25.26 -13.35 -10.12
C GLN A 234 23.81 -12.87 -10.05
N ALA A 235 23.50 -11.84 -10.84
CA ALA A 235 22.13 -11.39 -11.04
C ALA A 235 21.25 -12.58 -11.46
N SER A 236 20.09 -12.71 -10.82
CA SER A 236 19.19 -13.83 -11.06
C SER A 236 18.80 -13.88 -12.55
N PRO A 237 18.82 -15.06 -13.22
CA PRO A 237 18.28 -15.20 -14.58
C PRO A 237 16.78 -14.86 -14.65
N LEU A 238 16.13 -14.73 -13.50
CA LEU A 238 14.75 -14.32 -13.28
C LEU A 238 14.63 -12.80 -13.10
N ALA A 239 14.94 -12.05 -14.15
CA ALA A 239 14.93 -10.60 -14.10
C ALA A 239 13.54 -9.98 -14.41
N SER A 240 12.68 -10.67 -15.16
CA SER A 240 11.45 -10.07 -15.71
C SER A 240 10.15 -10.75 -15.27
N GLU A 241 10.15 -12.07 -15.02
CA GLU A 241 8.96 -12.81 -14.60
C GLU A 241 9.37 -13.97 -13.70
N PHE A 242 8.82 -14.03 -12.48
CA PHE A 242 9.18 -15.04 -11.50
C PHE A 242 8.16 -15.14 -10.36
N LEU A 243 8.33 -16.16 -9.53
CA LEU A 243 7.62 -16.29 -8.26
C LEU A 243 8.52 -15.77 -7.13
N TYR A 244 7.95 -15.09 -6.13
CA TYR A 244 8.73 -14.46 -5.05
C TYR A 244 8.26 -14.86 -3.65
N ARG A 245 9.14 -15.38 -2.80
CA ARG A 245 8.82 -15.70 -1.40
C ARG A 245 10.08 -15.76 -0.55
N ASP A 246 9.99 -15.34 0.70
CA ASP A 246 11.07 -15.38 1.70
C ASP A 246 12.34 -14.67 1.21
N GLY A 247 12.18 -13.54 0.52
CA GLY A 247 13.30 -12.79 -0.06
C GLY A 247 13.88 -13.37 -1.35
N GLN A 248 13.36 -14.49 -1.85
CA GLN A 248 13.96 -15.26 -2.96
C GLN A 248 13.08 -15.27 -4.21
N ARG A 249 13.74 -15.36 -5.38
CA ARG A 249 13.09 -15.50 -6.69
C ARG A 249 13.12 -16.96 -7.13
N PHE A 250 12.04 -17.43 -7.72
CA PHE A 250 11.87 -18.82 -8.13
C PHE A 250 11.36 -18.95 -9.57
N THR A 251 11.83 -19.99 -10.26
CA THR A 251 11.16 -20.52 -11.45
C THR A 251 9.81 -21.14 -11.05
N LYS A 252 8.99 -21.52 -12.02
CA LYS A 252 7.72 -22.20 -11.73
C LYS A 252 7.98 -23.54 -11.05
N GLU A 253 8.96 -24.29 -11.57
CA GLU A 253 9.34 -25.63 -11.14
C GLU A 253 9.94 -25.62 -9.73
N ASP A 254 10.87 -24.70 -9.47
CA ASP A 254 11.53 -24.61 -8.16
C ASP A 254 10.56 -24.17 -7.07
N TYR A 255 9.67 -23.20 -7.39
CA TYR A 255 8.68 -22.71 -6.43
C TYR A 255 7.74 -23.83 -5.98
N PHE A 256 7.10 -24.54 -6.92
CA PHE A 256 6.13 -25.58 -6.57
C PHE A 256 6.78 -26.85 -6.01
N THR A 257 8.08 -27.05 -6.24
CA THR A 257 8.84 -28.09 -5.53
C THR A 257 9.00 -27.73 -4.05
N ARG A 258 9.31 -26.47 -3.74
CA ARG A 258 9.53 -25.99 -2.36
C ARG A 258 8.24 -25.70 -1.60
N TYR A 259 7.25 -25.16 -2.29
CA TYR A 259 5.93 -24.76 -1.78
C TYR A 259 4.84 -25.46 -2.62
N PRO A 260 4.68 -26.79 -2.47
CA PRO A 260 3.68 -27.53 -3.23
C PRO A 260 2.27 -27.03 -2.90
N LEU A 261 1.45 -26.86 -3.94
CA LEU A 261 0.04 -26.52 -3.78
C LEU A 261 -0.73 -27.75 -3.29
N ASP A 262 -1.49 -27.58 -2.22
CA ASP A 262 -2.42 -28.59 -1.74
C ASP A 262 -3.75 -28.43 -2.50
N PRO A 263 -4.17 -29.39 -3.34
CA PRO A 263 -5.40 -29.26 -4.12
C PRO A 263 -6.67 -29.20 -3.26
N ALA A 264 -6.61 -29.57 -1.97
CA ALA A 264 -7.72 -29.42 -1.03
C ALA A 264 -7.84 -28.01 -0.45
N LYS A 265 -6.85 -27.13 -0.66
CA LYS A 265 -6.80 -25.78 -0.11
C LYS A 265 -7.08 -24.73 -1.20
N PRO A 266 -7.87 -23.69 -0.89
CA PRO A 266 -8.01 -22.55 -1.78
C PRO A 266 -6.69 -21.83 -2.02
N THR A 267 -6.59 -21.15 -3.16
CA THR A 267 -5.36 -20.48 -3.61
C THR A 267 -5.57 -18.98 -3.77
N VAL A 268 -4.63 -18.18 -3.28
CA VAL A 268 -4.58 -16.73 -3.51
C VAL A 268 -3.35 -16.38 -4.34
N ALA A 269 -3.57 -15.68 -5.45
CA ALA A 269 -2.47 -15.06 -6.19
C ALA A 269 -2.20 -13.66 -5.63
N VAL A 270 -0.94 -13.32 -5.42
CA VAL A 270 -0.52 -11.98 -4.98
C VAL A 270 0.36 -11.41 -6.07
N LEU A 271 -0.04 -10.29 -6.66
CA LEU A 271 0.66 -9.66 -7.79
C LEU A 271 1.50 -8.49 -7.31
N SER A 272 2.76 -8.45 -7.73
CA SER A 272 3.58 -7.24 -7.70
C SER A 272 4.45 -7.16 -8.94
N TYR A 273 5.33 -6.17 -9.00
CA TYR A 273 6.14 -5.89 -10.18
C TYR A 273 7.59 -5.53 -9.84
N VAL A 274 8.45 -5.70 -10.83
CA VAL A 274 9.86 -5.30 -10.73
C VAL A 274 9.99 -3.80 -10.96
N GLY A 275 10.65 -3.10 -10.03
CA GLY A 275 11.00 -1.69 -10.16
C GLY A 275 12.12 -1.46 -11.17
N SER A 276 12.43 -0.19 -11.47
CA SER A 276 13.48 0.17 -12.43
C SER A 276 14.88 -0.32 -12.03
N THR A 277 15.11 -0.56 -10.74
CA THR A 277 16.38 -1.06 -10.19
C THR A 277 16.44 -2.58 -10.11
N GLY A 278 15.47 -3.30 -10.69
CA GLY A 278 15.43 -4.76 -10.67
C GLY A 278 14.87 -5.37 -9.37
N GLU A 279 14.56 -4.57 -8.35
CA GLU A 279 13.98 -5.00 -7.08
C GLU A 279 12.47 -5.29 -7.19
N VAL A 280 11.96 -6.15 -6.32
CA VAL A 280 10.51 -6.37 -6.20
C VAL A 280 9.89 -5.17 -5.50
N GLN A 281 8.99 -4.47 -6.18
CA GLN A 281 8.27 -3.36 -5.59
C GLN A 281 7.37 -3.86 -4.45
N TYR A 282 7.40 -3.17 -3.31
CA TYR A 282 6.60 -3.51 -2.13
C TYR A 282 6.85 -4.92 -1.56
N ALA A 283 8.09 -5.42 -1.66
CA ALA A 283 8.47 -6.75 -1.19
C ALA A 283 8.03 -7.05 0.26
N ASP A 284 8.22 -6.10 1.19
CA ASP A 284 7.85 -6.26 2.60
C ASP A 284 6.34 -6.47 2.78
N ALA A 285 5.53 -5.63 2.11
CA ALA A 285 4.08 -5.75 2.14
C ALA A 285 3.61 -7.07 1.51
N MET A 286 4.26 -7.48 0.41
CA MET A 286 3.95 -8.73 -0.26
C MET A 286 4.26 -9.93 0.64
N GLN A 287 5.42 -9.93 1.30
CA GLN A 287 5.80 -10.99 2.24
C GLN A 287 4.83 -11.06 3.41
N GLN A 288 4.45 -9.92 3.99
CA GLN A 288 3.48 -9.90 5.10
C GLN A 288 2.10 -10.45 4.68
N ILE A 289 1.63 -10.15 3.47
CA ILE A 289 0.41 -10.73 2.91
C ILE A 289 0.58 -12.25 2.72
N ILE A 290 1.71 -12.71 2.17
CA ILE A 290 1.99 -14.14 1.97
C ILE A 290 1.95 -14.88 3.30
N ASP A 291 2.59 -14.34 4.34
CA ASP A 291 2.67 -14.97 5.66
C ASP A 291 1.29 -15.05 6.32
N GLU A 292 0.49 -13.99 6.24
CA GLU A 292 -0.87 -13.94 6.80
C GLU A 292 -1.85 -14.85 6.04
N LEU A 293 -1.70 -15.01 4.72
CA LEU A 293 -2.48 -15.98 3.95
C LEU A 293 -2.08 -17.43 4.29
N ALA A 294 -0.78 -17.70 4.39
CA ALA A 294 -0.25 -19.02 4.70
C ALA A 294 -0.60 -19.44 6.15
N SER A 295 -0.60 -18.52 7.11
CA SER A 295 -1.00 -18.78 8.51
C SER A 295 -2.47 -19.24 8.61
N ARG A 296 -3.32 -18.78 7.67
CA ARG A 296 -4.72 -19.21 7.52
C ARG A 296 -4.90 -20.48 6.70
N GLY A 297 -3.80 -21.15 6.34
CA GLY A 297 -3.81 -22.41 5.62
C GLY A 297 -4.21 -22.28 4.14
N LEU A 298 -3.99 -21.12 3.51
CA LEU A 298 -4.23 -20.93 2.09
C LEU A 298 -2.97 -21.25 1.28
N ASN A 299 -3.15 -21.76 0.06
CA ASN A 299 -2.08 -21.78 -0.93
C ASN A 299 -1.83 -20.35 -1.43
N VAL A 300 -0.57 -20.01 -1.72
CA VAL A 300 -0.21 -18.67 -2.21
C VAL A 300 0.63 -18.80 -3.47
N ILE A 301 0.30 -18.04 -4.52
CA ILE A 301 1.11 -17.92 -5.74
C ILE A 301 1.54 -16.46 -5.90
N PRO A 302 2.77 -16.11 -5.48
CA PRO A 302 3.27 -14.74 -5.47
C PRO A 302 3.92 -14.38 -6.81
N VAL A 303 3.14 -13.78 -7.71
CA VAL A 303 3.50 -13.52 -9.09
C VAL A 303 4.18 -12.16 -9.25
N ILE A 304 5.38 -12.16 -9.81
CA ILE A 304 6.13 -10.96 -10.17
C ILE A 304 6.32 -10.91 -11.69
N GLY A 305 6.08 -9.73 -12.26
CA GLY A 305 6.42 -9.38 -13.64
C GLY A 305 7.02 -7.98 -13.75
N THR A 306 7.56 -7.59 -14.91
CA THR A 306 7.79 -6.15 -15.15
C THR A 306 6.45 -5.42 -15.35
N TRP A 307 6.43 -4.10 -15.24
CA TRP A 307 5.18 -3.36 -15.46
C TRP A 307 4.74 -3.34 -16.94
N SER A 308 5.65 -3.01 -17.87
CA SER A 308 5.29 -2.70 -19.27
C SER A 308 6.22 -3.29 -20.33
N LYS A 309 7.19 -4.14 -19.97
CA LYS A 309 8.17 -4.66 -20.92
C LYS A 309 7.53 -5.60 -21.94
N TYR A 310 8.06 -5.57 -23.16
CA TYR A 310 7.78 -6.51 -24.23
C TYR A 310 9.08 -6.93 -24.93
N ILE A 311 9.02 -8.02 -25.67
CA ILE A 311 10.09 -8.49 -26.56
C ILE A 311 9.58 -8.58 -27.98
N THR A 312 10.47 -8.38 -28.95
CA THR A 312 10.15 -8.59 -30.37
C THR A 312 10.71 -9.94 -30.79
N LEU A 313 9.84 -10.85 -31.20
CA LEU A 313 10.22 -12.17 -31.67
C LEU A 313 10.80 -12.10 -33.09
N ASN A 314 11.91 -12.81 -33.29
CA ASN A 314 12.42 -13.09 -34.64
C ASN A 314 11.56 -14.17 -35.32
N GLN A 315 11.82 -14.44 -36.60
CA GLN A 315 11.01 -15.39 -37.38
C GLN A 315 10.99 -16.79 -36.76
N SER A 316 12.14 -17.34 -36.36
CA SER A 316 12.21 -18.68 -35.78
C SER A 316 11.44 -18.77 -34.45
N ALA A 317 11.52 -17.73 -33.60
CA ALA A 317 10.74 -17.67 -32.37
C ALA A 317 9.23 -17.54 -32.65
N MET A 318 8.83 -16.81 -33.70
CA MET A 318 7.43 -16.73 -34.14
C MET A 318 6.91 -18.08 -34.65
N GLU A 319 7.68 -18.79 -35.46
CA GLU A 319 7.31 -20.13 -35.95
C GLU A 319 7.15 -21.12 -34.79
N ASN A 320 8.08 -21.10 -33.82
CA ASN A 320 7.97 -21.89 -32.59
C ASN A 320 6.71 -21.54 -31.79
N LEU A 321 6.39 -20.26 -31.65
CA LEU A 321 5.17 -19.79 -30.98
C LEU A 321 3.91 -20.29 -31.69
N ILE A 322 3.84 -20.17 -33.02
CA ILE A 322 2.71 -20.64 -33.83
C ILE A 322 2.54 -22.16 -33.69
N GLN A 323 3.64 -22.91 -33.68
CA GLN A 323 3.61 -24.36 -33.48
C GLN A 323 2.94 -24.74 -32.15
N THR A 324 3.06 -23.93 -31.09
CA THR A 324 2.37 -24.19 -29.80
C THR A 324 0.83 -24.12 -29.87
N LEU A 325 0.28 -23.59 -30.96
CA LEU A 325 -1.16 -23.46 -31.20
C LEU A 325 -1.75 -24.65 -31.99
N CYS A 326 -0.88 -25.51 -32.53
CA CYS A 326 -1.29 -26.68 -33.29
C CYS A 326 -1.46 -27.90 -32.37
N LEU A 327 -2.55 -28.64 -32.55
CA LEU A 327 -2.66 -30.00 -32.01
C LEU A 327 -1.72 -30.95 -32.78
N THR A 328 -1.49 -32.16 -32.24
CA THR A 328 -0.57 -33.15 -32.84
C THR A 328 -0.91 -33.51 -34.30
N ASN A 329 -2.18 -33.43 -34.69
CA ASN A 329 -2.67 -33.71 -36.05
C ASN A 329 -2.88 -32.44 -36.90
N GLN A 330 -2.51 -31.26 -36.39
CA GLN A 330 -2.67 -29.98 -37.07
C GLN A 330 -1.33 -29.45 -37.57
N THR A 331 -1.39 -28.74 -38.70
CA THR A 331 -0.25 -27.98 -39.26
C THR A 331 -0.65 -26.52 -39.40
N TYR A 332 0.30 -25.66 -39.79
CA TYR A 332 0.01 -24.25 -40.03
C TYR A 332 0.58 -23.77 -41.37
N ASN A 333 -0.01 -22.69 -41.89
CA ASN A 333 0.50 -21.94 -43.03
C ASN A 333 0.52 -20.44 -42.69
N ILE A 334 1.63 -19.75 -43.00
CA ILE A 334 1.73 -18.30 -42.84
C ILE A 334 1.33 -17.66 -44.18
N THR A 335 0.21 -16.96 -44.21
CA THR A 335 -0.34 -16.39 -45.44
C THR A 335 0.18 -14.99 -45.73
N ALA A 336 0.54 -14.22 -44.70
CA ALA A 336 1.13 -12.90 -44.83
C ALA A 336 1.87 -12.47 -43.55
N VAL A 337 2.81 -11.53 -43.71
CA VAL A 337 3.41 -10.78 -42.60
C VAL A 337 3.31 -9.29 -42.94
N ARG A 338 2.62 -8.51 -42.10
CA ARG A 338 2.36 -7.08 -42.33
C ARG A 338 2.75 -6.24 -41.12
N GLY A 339 3.07 -4.97 -41.30
CA GLY A 339 3.25 -4.05 -40.16
C GLY A 339 1.94 -3.81 -39.42
N ILE A 340 1.98 -3.57 -38.11
CA ILE A 340 0.79 -3.38 -37.27
C ILE A 340 -0.13 -2.24 -37.76
N GLY A 341 0.43 -1.19 -38.37
CA GLY A 341 -0.33 -0.06 -38.92
C GLY A 341 -1.26 -0.41 -40.09
N ASN A 342 -1.22 -1.66 -40.59
CA ASN A 342 -2.15 -2.15 -41.61
C ASN A 342 -3.49 -2.63 -41.03
N TYR A 343 -3.67 -2.59 -39.70
CA TYR A 343 -4.86 -3.09 -39.02
C TYR A 343 -5.54 -1.97 -38.24
N THR A 344 -6.86 -1.88 -38.38
CA THR A 344 -7.73 -0.97 -37.60
C THR A 344 -8.29 -1.66 -36.37
N ASP A 345 -8.59 -2.96 -36.47
CA ASP A 345 -8.99 -3.80 -35.34
C ASP A 345 -7.77 -4.49 -34.75
N LEU A 346 -7.23 -3.88 -33.68
CA LEU A 346 -6.10 -4.44 -32.94
C LEU A 346 -6.54 -5.49 -31.91
N ALA A 347 -7.83 -5.55 -31.55
CA ALA A 347 -8.32 -6.45 -30.51
C ALA A 347 -8.38 -7.91 -30.97
N SER A 348 -8.50 -8.17 -32.28
CA SER A 348 -8.43 -9.52 -32.86
C SER A 348 -7.01 -10.07 -33.05
N ILE A 349 -5.98 -9.30 -32.68
CA ILE A 349 -4.57 -9.71 -32.79
C ILE A 349 -4.11 -10.27 -31.45
N LEU A 350 -3.60 -11.50 -31.48
CA LEU A 350 -3.09 -12.18 -30.29
C LEU A 350 -1.68 -11.68 -29.92
N GLY A 351 -1.41 -11.54 -28.62
CA GLY A 351 -0.18 -11.01 -28.05
C GLY A 351 -0.19 -9.49 -27.83
N VAL A 352 0.99 -8.86 -27.73
CA VAL A 352 1.09 -7.42 -27.45
C VAL A 352 0.67 -6.57 -28.65
N THR A 353 -0.19 -5.58 -28.37
CA THR A 353 -0.83 -4.69 -29.34
C THR A 353 -0.31 -3.26 -29.25
N GLY A 354 -0.39 -2.50 -30.35
CA GLY A 354 -0.11 -1.04 -30.36
C GLY A 354 1.38 -0.64 -30.41
N VAL A 355 2.30 -1.61 -30.40
CA VAL A 355 3.73 -1.35 -30.60
C VAL A 355 3.99 -1.05 -32.08
N SER A 356 4.35 0.19 -32.41
CA SER A 356 4.47 0.66 -33.81
C SER A 356 5.44 -0.14 -34.69
N THR A 357 6.46 -0.75 -34.09
CA THR A 357 7.46 -1.58 -34.78
C THR A 357 7.04 -3.05 -34.93
N ALA A 358 5.91 -3.45 -34.34
CA ALA A 358 5.43 -4.83 -34.40
C ALA A 358 4.99 -5.21 -35.82
N LYS A 359 5.31 -6.44 -36.21
CA LYS A 359 4.72 -7.12 -37.37
C LYS A 359 3.62 -8.06 -36.89
N VAL A 360 2.70 -8.38 -37.78
CA VAL A 360 1.59 -9.31 -37.53
C VAL A 360 1.68 -10.42 -38.56
N TYR A 361 1.72 -11.65 -38.05
CA TYR A 361 1.69 -12.87 -38.85
C TYR A 361 0.22 -13.29 -38.99
N GLU A 362 -0.24 -13.41 -40.24
CA GLU A 362 -1.52 -14.02 -40.57
C GLU A 362 -1.30 -15.53 -40.75
N VAL A 363 -1.98 -16.34 -39.95
CA VAL A 363 -1.72 -17.78 -39.84
C VAL A 363 -3.00 -18.56 -40.01
N GLN A 364 -2.96 -19.58 -40.86
CA GLN A 364 -3.99 -20.60 -41.00
C GLN A 364 -3.57 -21.87 -40.27
N ILE A 365 -4.41 -22.36 -39.36
CA ILE A 365 -4.26 -23.70 -38.78
C ILE A 365 -5.08 -24.67 -39.64
N LEU A 366 -4.46 -25.79 -40.02
CA LEU A 366 -5.00 -26.79 -40.92
C LEU A 366 -5.21 -28.12 -40.17
N GLU A 367 -6.31 -28.80 -40.44
CA GLU A 367 -6.56 -30.18 -40.02
C GLU A 367 -6.93 -31.01 -41.26
N ASN A 368 -6.15 -32.07 -41.53
CA ASN A 368 -6.27 -32.87 -42.75
C ASN A 368 -6.27 -32.04 -44.04
N GLY A 369 -5.51 -30.94 -44.07
CA GLY A 369 -5.41 -30.02 -45.21
C GLY A 369 -6.51 -28.96 -45.31
N ASN A 370 -7.52 -28.98 -44.44
CA ASN A 370 -8.59 -27.97 -44.41
C ASN A 370 -8.32 -26.91 -43.35
N VAL A 371 -8.61 -25.64 -43.66
CA VAL A 371 -8.47 -24.53 -42.70
C VAL A 371 -9.52 -24.67 -41.60
N VAL A 372 -9.05 -24.77 -40.35
CA VAL A 372 -9.90 -24.84 -39.15
C VAL A 372 -9.83 -23.56 -38.31
N ARG A 373 -8.73 -22.79 -38.37
CA ARG A 373 -8.62 -21.49 -37.69
C ARG A 373 -7.81 -20.50 -38.54
N ASN A 374 -8.20 -19.23 -38.47
CA ASN A 374 -7.40 -18.10 -38.98
C ASN A 374 -7.03 -17.23 -37.78
N LEU A 375 -5.75 -16.93 -37.61
CA LEU A 375 -5.21 -16.20 -36.47
C LEU A 375 -4.33 -15.05 -36.96
N LYS A 376 -4.28 -13.97 -36.17
CA LYS A 376 -3.34 -12.86 -36.34
C LYS A 376 -2.50 -12.78 -35.08
N ILE A 377 -1.18 -12.84 -35.22
CA ILE A 377 -0.27 -12.91 -34.07
C ILE A 377 0.78 -11.82 -34.19
N SER A 378 0.91 -11.00 -33.16
CA SER A 378 1.91 -9.94 -33.08
C SER A 378 3.32 -10.49 -32.83
N THR A 379 4.34 -9.90 -33.43
CA THR A 379 5.74 -10.18 -33.08
C THR A 379 6.14 -9.58 -31.75
N ALA A 380 5.44 -8.54 -31.29
CA ALA A 380 5.64 -8.00 -29.96
C ALA A 380 4.90 -8.90 -28.96
N GLN A 381 5.63 -9.46 -28.01
CA GLN A 381 5.08 -10.34 -26.96
C GLN A 381 5.37 -9.75 -25.58
N PRO A 382 4.42 -9.79 -24.64
CA PRO A 382 4.60 -9.22 -23.32
C PRO A 382 5.62 -10.03 -22.52
N VAL A 383 6.41 -9.33 -21.70
CA VAL A 383 7.24 -9.93 -20.64
C VAL A 383 7.03 -9.10 -19.38
N ASN A 384 5.77 -9.04 -18.95
CA ASN A 384 5.25 -8.18 -17.90
C ASN A 384 4.32 -8.98 -16.97
N VAL A 385 3.64 -8.30 -16.05
CA VAL A 385 2.73 -8.96 -15.09
C VAL A 385 1.62 -9.76 -15.79
N TYR A 386 1.15 -9.35 -16.98
CA TYR A 386 0.13 -10.11 -17.71
C TYR A 386 0.66 -11.47 -18.18
N SER A 387 1.83 -11.51 -18.83
CA SER A 387 2.43 -12.78 -19.24
C SER A 387 2.86 -13.63 -18.05
N ALA A 388 3.28 -13.01 -16.94
CA ALA A 388 3.55 -13.71 -15.68
C ALA A 388 2.28 -14.36 -15.10
N MET A 389 1.14 -13.66 -15.10
CA MET A 389 -0.14 -14.23 -14.66
C MET A 389 -0.51 -15.44 -15.50
N VAL A 390 -0.45 -15.35 -16.84
CA VAL A 390 -0.72 -16.50 -17.71
C VAL A 390 0.23 -17.66 -17.39
N LYS A 391 1.53 -17.39 -17.30
CA LYS A 391 2.57 -18.39 -17.06
C LYS A 391 2.41 -19.13 -15.73
N PHE A 392 2.09 -18.42 -14.66
CA PHE A 392 2.11 -18.96 -13.30
C PHE A 392 0.72 -19.36 -12.78
N LEU A 393 -0.34 -18.71 -13.25
CA LEU A 393 -1.71 -18.97 -12.80
C LEU A 393 -2.49 -19.88 -13.75
N THR A 394 -1.93 -20.26 -14.91
CA THR A 394 -2.59 -21.18 -15.84
C THR A 394 -1.65 -22.29 -16.32
N ASP A 395 -2.17 -23.20 -17.14
CA ASP A 395 -1.39 -24.21 -17.86
C ASP A 395 -1.04 -23.82 -19.30
N ALA A 396 -1.38 -22.59 -19.72
CA ALA A 396 -0.93 -22.07 -21.00
C ALA A 396 0.59 -21.85 -20.98
N SER A 397 1.25 -22.24 -22.05
CA SER A 397 2.71 -22.09 -22.24
C SER A 397 3.11 -20.65 -22.57
N ASN A 398 2.18 -19.85 -23.09
CA ASN A 398 2.38 -18.44 -23.44
C ASN A 398 1.03 -17.71 -23.58
N VAL A 399 1.07 -16.37 -23.66
CA VAL A 399 -0.13 -15.54 -23.76
C VAL A 399 -0.93 -15.76 -25.04
N VAL A 400 -0.29 -16.05 -26.18
CA VAL A 400 -0.99 -16.28 -27.44
C VAL A 400 -1.80 -17.58 -27.38
N GLN A 401 -1.25 -18.61 -26.73
CA GLN A 401 -1.95 -19.87 -26.49
C GLN A 401 -3.15 -19.68 -25.56
N TYR A 402 -2.99 -18.89 -24.49
CA TYR A 402 -4.09 -18.52 -23.60
C TYR A 402 -5.18 -17.73 -24.37
N GLU A 403 -4.80 -16.65 -25.04
CA GLU A 403 -5.75 -15.76 -25.74
C GLU A 403 -6.49 -16.46 -26.89
N ALA A 404 -5.86 -17.44 -27.54
CA ALA A 404 -6.53 -18.22 -28.59
C ALA A 404 -7.64 -19.14 -28.04
N ASN A 405 -7.56 -19.56 -26.77
CA ASN A 405 -8.56 -20.43 -26.14
C ASN A 405 -8.50 -20.36 -24.60
N PRO A 406 -8.96 -19.26 -23.98
CA PRO A 406 -8.82 -19.04 -22.54
C PRO A 406 -9.57 -20.07 -21.69
N GLU A 407 -10.72 -20.56 -22.16
CA GLU A 407 -11.53 -21.59 -21.47
C GLU A 407 -10.76 -22.90 -21.24
N LYS A 408 -9.77 -23.22 -22.09
CA LYS A 408 -8.92 -24.41 -21.95
C LYS A 408 -7.92 -24.27 -20.79
N TYR A 409 -7.63 -23.05 -20.35
CA TYR A 409 -6.58 -22.74 -19.38
C TYR A 409 -7.17 -21.97 -18.20
N PRO A 410 -7.98 -22.63 -17.35
CA PRO A 410 -8.60 -21.97 -16.21
C PRO A 410 -7.54 -21.41 -15.25
N VAL A 411 -7.89 -20.32 -14.58
CA VAL A 411 -7.03 -19.66 -13.60
C VAL A 411 -6.99 -20.48 -12.32
N LYS A 412 -5.78 -20.73 -11.81
CA LYS A 412 -5.50 -21.52 -10.60
C LYS A 412 -5.45 -20.66 -9.33
N ALA A 413 -6.45 -19.80 -9.17
CA ALA A 413 -6.61 -18.94 -8.00
C ALA A 413 -8.10 -18.75 -7.69
N ASN A 414 -8.42 -18.61 -6.41
CA ASN A 414 -9.76 -18.24 -5.94
C ASN A 414 -9.92 -16.73 -5.75
N VAL A 415 -8.82 -16.03 -5.44
CA VAL A 415 -8.74 -14.56 -5.31
C VAL A 415 -7.39 -14.10 -5.85
N ILE A 416 -7.37 -12.93 -6.50
CA ILE A 416 -6.16 -12.22 -6.88
C ILE A 416 -6.06 -10.96 -6.02
N ILE A 417 -4.91 -10.72 -5.39
CA ILE A 417 -4.58 -9.47 -4.72
C ILE A 417 -3.59 -8.71 -5.60
N ASP A 418 -3.98 -7.55 -6.12
CA ASP A 418 -3.13 -6.72 -6.98
C ASP A 418 -2.53 -5.54 -6.20
N MET A 419 -1.20 -5.50 -6.10
CA MET A 419 -0.41 -4.46 -5.42
C MET A 419 0.31 -3.49 -6.38
N LEU A 420 0.08 -3.57 -7.70
CA LEU A 420 0.78 -2.72 -8.69
C LEU A 420 0.43 -1.25 -8.49
N THR A 421 1.30 -0.26 -8.73
CA THR A 421 0.88 1.17 -8.59
C THR A 421 -0.13 1.62 -9.64
N PHE A 422 -0.19 0.92 -10.77
CA PHE A 422 -0.98 1.28 -11.94
C PHE A 422 -1.88 0.12 -12.34
N THR A 423 -2.58 0.27 -13.48
CA THR A 423 -3.29 -0.85 -14.12
C THR A 423 -2.38 -2.05 -14.36
N THR A 424 -2.94 -3.24 -14.18
CA THR A 424 -2.24 -4.50 -14.45
C THR A 424 -1.93 -4.59 -15.95
N GLY A 425 -0.69 -4.96 -16.28
CA GLY A 425 -0.24 -5.13 -17.67
C GLY A 425 0.01 -3.84 -18.47
N SER A 426 0.02 -2.68 -17.81
CA SER A 426 0.22 -1.35 -18.40
C SER A 426 -0.81 -0.97 -19.48
N THR A 427 -0.64 0.20 -20.11
CA THR A 427 -1.46 0.60 -21.27
C THR A 427 -1.28 -0.34 -22.47
N THR A 428 -0.16 -1.07 -22.56
CA THR A 428 0.18 -1.91 -23.70
C THR A 428 -0.57 -3.25 -23.68
N SER A 429 -0.78 -3.85 -22.51
CA SER A 429 -1.49 -5.14 -22.36
C SER A 429 -2.84 -5.02 -21.65
N GLY A 430 -3.32 -3.79 -21.38
CA GLY A 430 -4.54 -3.57 -20.59
C GLY A 430 -5.78 -4.26 -21.16
N SER A 431 -5.94 -4.31 -22.49
CA SER A 431 -7.09 -5.00 -23.09
C SER A 431 -7.05 -6.52 -22.90
N GLN A 432 -5.86 -7.10 -22.92
CA GLN A 432 -5.60 -8.52 -22.73
C GLN A 432 -5.84 -8.90 -21.27
N VAL A 433 -5.41 -8.04 -20.35
CA VAL A 433 -5.68 -8.18 -18.91
C VAL A 433 -7.18 -8.15 -18.62
N ASN A 434 -7.93 -7.21 -19.21
CA ASN A 434 -9.38 -7.17 -19.01
C ASN A 434 -10.02 -8.49 -19.46
N ARG A 435 -9.64 -9.01 -20.64
CA ARG A 435 -10.09 -10.34 -21.10
C ARG A 435 -9.67 -11.47 -20.15
N PHE A 436 -8.46 -11.42 -19.59
CA PHE A 436 -8.02 -12.41 -18.60
C PHE A 436 -8.91 -12.37 -17.35
N PHE A 437 -9.21 -11.18 -16.82
CA PHE A 437 -10.07 -11.05 -15.65
C PHE A 437 -11.51 -11.49 -15.95
N ASP A 438 -12.10 -11.06 -17.07
CA ASP A 438 -13.44 -11.46 -17.51
C ASP A 438 -13.58 -12.99 -17.63
N MET A 439 -12.53 -13.67 -18.13
CA MET A 439 -12.53 -15.13 -18.31
C MET A 439 -12.12 -15.91 -17.05
N SER A 440 -11.58 -15.24 -16.03
CA SER A 440 -11.05 -15.90 -14.83
C SER A 440 -12.14 -16.35 -13.86
N ASP A 441 -13.25 -15.60 -13.78
CA ASP A 441 -14.26 -15.73 -12.72
C ASP A 441 -13.65 -15.62 -11.30
N VAL A 442 -12.64 -14.76 -11.13
CA VAL A 442 -11.90 -14.56 -9.88
C VAL A 442 -12.03 -13.12 -9.38
N PRO A 443 -12.44 -12.89 -8.11
CA PRO A 443 -12.37 -11.56 -7.50
C PRO A 443 -10.93 -11.02 -7.48
N VAL A 444 -10.75 -9.79 -7.97
CA VAL A 444 -9.47 -9.09 -7.98
C VAL A 444 -9.52 -7.94 -6.97
N LEU A 445 -8.90 -8.15 -5.81
CA LEU A 445 -8.83 -7.17 -4.73
C LEU A 445 -7.67 -6.21 -4.91
N ARG A 446 -7.90 -4.94 -4.56
CA ARG A 446 -6.95 -3.87 -4.80
C ARG A 446 -6.22 -3.45 -3.53
N ALA A 447 -4.90 -3.66 -3.53
CA ALA A 447 -4.01 -3.33 -2.42
C ALA A 447 -3.23 -2.03 -2.72
N MET A 448 -3.58 -0.93 -2.06
CA MET A 448 -3.04 0.41 -2.32
C MET A 448 -1.89 0.77 -1.39
N ILE A 449 -0.80 1.30 -1.96
CA ILE A 449 0.38 1.78 -1.24
C ILE A 449 0.78 3.16 -1.75
N THR A 450 0.82 4.16 -0.88
CA THR A 450 1.24 5.52 -1.24
C THR A 450 2.70 5.78 -0.85
N SER A 451 3.44 6.58 -1.63
CA SER A 451 4.81 6.98 -1.28
C SER A 451 4.84 8.16 -0.31
N SER A 452 6.00 8.43 0.28
CA SER A 452 6.14 9.53 1.23
C SER A 452 6.11 10.90 0.55
N THR A 453 6.31 10.96 -0.77
CA THR A 453 6.05 12.17 -1.57
C THR A 453 4.62 12.67 -1.39
N TYR A 454 3.67 11.75 -1.16
CA TYR A 454 2.25 12.08 -1.04
C TYR A 454 1.75 12.02 0.39
N ARG A 455 2.03 10.94 1.14
CA ARG A 455 1.51 10.74 2.50
C ARG A 455 2.47 9.88 3.33
N THR A 456 2.81 10.35 4.53
CA THR A 456 3.32 9.48 5.60
C THR A 456 2.20 8.79 6.37
N MET A 457 2.56 7.87 7.25
CA MET A 457 1.64 7.31 8.24
C MET A 457 0.93 8.40 9.04
N GLY A 458 1.69 9.32 9.65
CA GLY A 458 1.12 10.40 10.46
C GLY A 458 0.17 11.29 9.65
N GLN A 459 0.54 11.66 8.42
CA GLN A 459 -0.32 12.45 7.54
C GLN A 459 -1.58 11.68 7.11
N TRP A 460 -1.46 10.40 6.75
CA TRP A 460 -2.60 9.58 6.36
C TRP A 460 -3.60 9.47 7.52
N ILE A 461 -3.14 9.14 8.73
CA ILE A 461 -3.96 9.01 9.94
C ILE A 461 -4.74 10.30 10.22
N VAL A 462 -4.10 11.47 10.17
CA VAL A 462 -4.77 12.75 10.54
C VAL A 462 -5.53 13.42 9.41
N SER A 463 -5.33 12.99 8.15
CA SER A 463 -6.03 13.59 7.00
C SER A 463 -7.51 13.21 6.93
N GLU A 464 -8.32 14.11 6.37
CA GLU A 464 -9.72 13.83 6.01
C GLU A 464 -9.88 13.25 4.59
N GLU A 465 -8.83 13.31 3.78
CA GLU A 465 -8.83 12.72 2.43
C GLU A 465 -8.47 11.23 2.47
N GLY A 466 -7.52 10.86 3.32
CA GLY A 466 -6.80 9.60 3.26
C GLY A 466 -5.63 9.69 2.28
N PHE A 467 -5.68 8.91 1.20
CA PHE A 467 -4.64 8.98 0.16
C PHE A 467 -4.81 10.24 -0.71
N SER A 468 -3.70 10.74 -1.27
CA SER A 468 -3.74 11.89 -2.17
C SER A 468 -4.55 11.57 -3.44
N TRP A 469 -5.11 12.60 -4.07
CA TRP A 469 -5.86 12.43 -5.33
C TRP A 469 -5.04 11.71 -6.42
N MET A 470 -3.72 11.94 -6.46
CA MET A 470 -2.83 11.30 -7.43
C MET A 470 -2.71 9.80 -7.17
N SER A 471 -2.57 9.41 -5.90
CA SER A 471 -2.58 7.99 -5.51
C SER A 471 -3.93 7.34 -5.82
N VAL A 472 -5.05 8.01 -5.53
CA VAL A 472 -6.40 7.51 -5.85
C VAL A 472 -6.61 7.33 -7.35
N TYR A 473 -6.14 8.27 -8.18
CA TYR A 473 -6.26 8.17 -9.62
C TYR A 473 -5.57 6.91 -10.17
N TRP A 474 -4.31 6.70 -9.81
CA TRP A 474 -3.51 5.58 -10.34
C TRP A 474 -3.87 4.23 -9.73
N GLN A 475 -4.22 4.20 -8.45
CA GLN A 475 -4.39 2.96 -7.69
C GLN A 475 -5.83 2.58 -7.40
N CYS A 476 -6.80 3.42 -7.75
CA CYS A 476 -8.21 3.12 -7.55
C CYS A 476 -9.00 3.40 -8.82
N ALA A 477 -9.04 4.64 -9.32
CA ALA A 477 -9.88 4.99 -10.46
C ALA A 477 -9.50 4.25 -11.76
N GLN A 478 -8.21 4.12 -12.07
CA GLN A 478 -7.75 3.39 -13.24
C GLN A 478 -7.97 1.86 -13.10
N PRO A 479 -7.60 1.19 -12.00
CA PRO A 479 -7.93 -0.22 -11.76
C PRO A 479 -9.43 -0.55 -11.72
N GLU A 480 -10.30 0.37 -11.28
CA GLU A 480 -11.76 0.20 -11.35
C GLU A 480 -12.24 -0.01 -12.80
N MET A 481 -11.56 0.57 -13.80
CA MET A 481 -11.86 0.33 -15.22
C MET A 481 -11.51 -1.10 -15.68
N GLN A 482 -10.72 -1.83 -14.89
CA GLN A 482 -10.39 -3.26 -15.11
C GLN A 482 -11.24 -4.18 -14.23
N GLY A 483 -12.27 -3.64 -13.56
CA GLY A 483 -13.16 -4.42 -12.69
C GLY A 483 -12.56 -4.76 -11.32
N GLN A 484 -11.41 -4.20 -10.95
CA GLN A 484 -10.83 -4.44 -9.62
C GLN A 484 -11.70 -3.82 -8.52
N ILE A 485 -11.78 -4.50 -7.38
CA ILE A 485 -12.69 -4.18 -6.29
C ILE A 485 -11.92 -3.93 -4.98
N GLU A 486 -12.63 -3.35 -4.00
CA GLU A 486 -12.17 -3.18 -2.62
C GLU A 486 -10.79 -2.50 -2.47
N PRO A 487 -10.65 -1.23 -2.92
CA PRO A 487 -9.41 -0.48 -2.78
C PRO A 487 -9.07 -0.24 -1.30
N LEU A 488 -8.07 -0.94 -0.78
CA LEU A 488 -7.64 -0.88 0.62
C LEU A 488 -6.24 -0.28 0.77
N ALA A 489 -6.08 0.70 1.65
CA ALA A 489 -4.78 1.21 2.06
C ALA A 489 -4.02 0.16 2.86
N ILE A 490 -2.91 -0.34 2.35
CA ILE A 490 -2.06 -1.33 3.07
C ILE A 490 -0.63 -0.83 3.34
N GLY A 491 -0.26 0.32 2.78
CA GLY A 491 1.06 0.90 2.98
C GLY A 491 1.12 2.40 2.70
N VAL A 492 2.06 3.06 3.32
CA VAL A 492 2.28 4.51 3.27
C VAL A 492 3.76 4.81 3.16
N GLY A 493 4.09 6.07 2.87
CA GLY A 493 5.46 6.52 2.91
C GLY A 493 6.01 6.61 4.32
N GLU A 494 7.31 6.39 4.44
CA GLU A 494 8.11 6.68 5.61
C GLU A 494 9.31 7.53 5.17
N ILE A 495 9.51 8.65 5.85
CA ILE A 495 10.80 9.33 5.83
C ILE A 495 11.47 9.02 7.15
N GLY A 496 12.66 8.45 7.08
CA GLY A 496 13.46 8.19 8.26
C GLY A 496 14.85 8.78 8.13
N SER A 497 15.52 8.87 9.26
CA SER A 497 16.91 9.28 9.32
C SER A 497 17.65 8.46 10.36
N ASP A 498 18.96 8.36 10.18
CA ASP A 498 19.87 7.77 11.14
C ASP A 498 20.90 8.83 11.56
N PRO A 499 20.93 9.24 12.84
CA PRO A 499 21.88 10.25 13.30
C PRO A 499 23.33 9.75 13.38
N GLU A 500 23.57 8.43 13.48
CA GLU A 500 24.93 7.86 13.56
C GLU A 500 25.61 7.88 12.18
N THR A 501 24.91 7.46 11.13
CA THR A 501 25.47 7.46 9.77
C THR A 501 25.10 8.73 8.98
N GLY A 502 24.12 9.49 9.44
CA GLY A 502 23.51 10.62 8.72
C GLY A 502 22.65 10.20 7.52
N ALA A 503 22.28 8.92 7.41
CA ALA A 503 21.36 8.43 6.39
C ALA A 503 20.02 9.17 6.47
N GLN A 504 19.43 9.52 5.33
CA GLN A 504 18.00 9.82 5.23
C GLN A 504 17.40 9.03 4.08
N TRP A 505 16.30 8.36 4.36
CA TRP A 505 15.60 7.53 3.38
C TRP A 505 14.15 7.96 3.22
N ASP A 506 13.64 7.64 2.04
CA ASP A 506 12.24 7.76 1.66
C ASP A 506 11.82 6.39 1.13
N VAL A 507 11.07 5.66 1.94
CA VAL A 507 10.62 4.29 1.64
C VAL A 507 9.13 4.16 1.85
N THR A 508 8.59 2.98 1.55
CA THR A 508 7.21 2.62 1.88
C THR A 508 7.20 1.61 3.01
N VAL A 509 6.31 1.79 3.97
CA VAL A 509 6.08 0.87 5.08
C VAL A 509 4.65 0.34 5.04
N THR A 510 4.45 -0.81 5.65
CA THR A 510 3.16 -1.49 5.76
C THR A 510 2.27 -0.87 6.83
N ILE A 511 0.96 -1.07 6.67
CA ILE A 511 -0.05 -0.81 7.69
C ILE A 511 -0.62 -2.18 8.13
N PRO A 512 -0.07 -2.81 9.19
CA PRO A 512 -0.34 -4.23 9.50
C PRO A 512 -1.82 -4.58 9.68
N GLU A 513 -2.58 -3.77 10.40
CA GLU A 513 -4.01 -4.02 10.65
C GLU A 513 -4.85 -3.91 9.37
N ARG A 514 -4.37 -3.15 8.38
CA ARG A 514 -5.03 -3.05 7.07
C ARG A 514 -4.67 -4.22 6.16
N ILE A 515 -3.46 -4.77 6.29
CA ILE A 515 -3.11 -6.05 5.64
C ILE A 515 -3.98 -7.17 6.21
N GLU A 516 -4.18 -7.22 7.53
CA GLU A 516 -5.09 -8.18 8.15
C GLU A 516 -6.53 -8.04 7.63
N LYS A 517 -7.01 -6.80 7.45
CA LYS A 517 -8.31 -6.51 6.82
C LYS A 517 -8.38 -7.08 5.39
N LEU A 518 -7.41 -6.74 4.54
CA LEU A 518 -7.34 -7.22 3.16
C LEU A 518 -7.36 -8.75 3.09
N VAL A 519 -6.52 -9.41 3.88
CA VAL A 519 -6.45 -10.88 3.91
C VAL A 519 -7.74 -11.49 4.46
N SER A 520 -8.36 -10.88 5.47
CA SER A 520 -9.66 -11.33 6.00
C SER A 520 -10.77 -11.23 4.97
N ARG A 521 -10.77 -10.18 4.14
CA ARG A 521 -11.74 -10.03 3.06
C ARG A 521 -11.49 -11.03 1.94
N ALA A 522 -10.23 -11.24 1.53
CA ALA A 522 -9.86 -12.30 0.59
C ALA A 522 -10.32 -13.68 1.07
N TYR A 523 -10.08 -14.00 2.34
CA TYR A 523 -10.53 -15.24 2.97
C TYR A 523 -12.07 -15.38 2.96
N ASN A 524 -12.81 -14.30 3.20
CA ASN A 524 -14.27 -14.34 3.21
C ASN A 524 -14.87 -14.48 1.79
N TRP A 525 -14.23 -13.91 0.76
CA TRP A 525 -14.58 -14.19 -0.64
C TRP A 525 -14.39 -15.66 -0.99
N ILE A 526 -13.26 -16.25 -0.58
CA ILE A 526 -13.00 -17.69 -0.75
C ILE A 526 -14.04 -18.53 -0.01
N ARG A 527 -14.37 -18.16 1.22
CA ARG A 527 -15.38 -18.84 2.00
C ARG A 527 -16.74 -18.79 1.29
N LEU A 528 -17.11 -17.65 0.71
CA LEU A 528 -18.34 -17.51 -0.06
C LEU A 528 -18.36 -18.39 -1.32
N GLN A 529 -17.22 -18.57 -2.00
CA GLN A 529 -17.10 -19.48 -3.15
C GLN A 529 -17.22 -20.95 -2.76
N THR A 530 -16.62 -21.35 -1.64
CA THR A 530 -16.44 -22.75 -1.25
C THR A 530 -17.54 -23.32 -0.37
N MET A 531 -18.32 -22.47 0.32
CA MET A 531 -19.46 -22.91 1.12
C MET A 531 -20.59 -23.46 0.24
N ALA A 532 -21.26 -24.51 0.72
CA ALA A 532 -22.51 -24.96 0.15
C ALA A 532 -23.58 -23.87 0.29
N ASN A 533 -24.43 -23.69 -0.73
CA ASN A 533 -25.48 -22.67 -0.71
C ASN A 533 -26.42 -22.80 0.50
N SER A 534 -26.69 -24.02 0.96
CA SER A 534 -27.52 -24.29 2.15
C SER A 534 -26.96 -23.67 3.42
N ASP A 535 -25.64 -23.54 3.52
CA ASP A 535 -24.94 -23.10 4.73
C ASP A 535 -24.65 -21.60 4.70
N LYS A 536 -24.79 -20.96 3.54
CA LYS A 536 -24.54 -19.52 3.36
C LYS A 536 -25.57 -18.71 4.12
N ARG A 537 -25.09 -17.79 4.95
CA ARG A 537 -25.88 -16.75 5.61
C ARG A 537 -25.79 -15.44 4.83
N VAL A 538 -26.93 -14.89 4.43
CA VAL A 538 -26.98 -13.67 3.60
C VAL A 538 -27.82 -12.62 4.30
N ALA A 539 -27.27 -11.42 4.43
CA ALA A 539 -28.02 -10.26 4.88
C ALA A 539 -28.45 -9.41 3.68
N ILE A 540 -29.73 -9.13 3.54
CA ILE A 540 -30.31 -8.26 2.52
C ILE A 540 -30.75 -6.97 3.21
N VAL A 541 -30.20 -5.85 2.76
CA VAL A 541 -30.37 -4.53 3.36
C VAL A 541 -31.24 -3.68 2.44
N TYR A 542 -32.34 -3.14 2.97
CA TYR A 542 -33.22 -2.21 2.25
C TYR A 542 -33.28 -0.84 2.96
N TYR A 543 -33.79 0.16 2.26
CA TYR A 543 -33.91 1.51 2.81
C TYR A 543 -35.34 1.81 3.27
N ASN A 544 -35.43 2.48 4.41
CA ASN A 544 -36.67 2.97 4.99
C ASN A 544 -36.47 4.41 5.49
N TYR A 545 -36.29 5.36 4.55
CA TYR A 545 -36.09 6.78 4.87
C TYR A 545 -36.93 7.71 3.98
N PRO A 546 -37.61 8.72 4.57
CA PRO A 546 -37.84 8.92 6.02
C PRO A 546 -38.61 7.73 6.63
N PRO A 547 -38.50 7.45 7.95
CA PRO A 547 -39.17 6.30 8.55
C PRO A 547 -40.68 6.34 8.33
N GLY A 548 -41.24 5.22 7.91
CA GLY A 548 -42.68 5.11 7.70
C GLY A 548 -43.06 4.09 6.63
N LYS A 549 -44.32 3.66 6.70
CA LYS A 549 -44.93 2.66 5.81
C LYS A 549 -44.84 3.02 4.32
N GLN A 550 -44.79 4.30 3.97
CA GLN A 550 -44.80 4.78 2.58
C GLN A 550 -43.41 4.83 1.92
N ASN A 551 -42.33 4.59 2.69
CA ASN A 551 -40.96 4.91 2.27
C ASN A 551 -40.02 3.69 2.23
N ILE A 552 -40.57 2.47 2.15
CA ILE A 552 -39.79 1.28 1.79
C ILE A 552 -39.64 1.29 0.27
N GLY A 553 -38.48 1.71 -0.23
CA GLY A 553 -38.25 1.83 -1.67
C GLY A 553 -36.88 2.39 -1.99
N ALA A 554 -36.57 2.37 -3.28
CA ALA A 554 -35.34 2.92 -3.84
C ALA A 554 -35.63 3.56 -5.20
N SER A 555 -34.72 4.43 -5.66
CA SER A 555 -34.88 5.13 -6.95
C SER A 555 -35.11 4.16 -8.10
N TYR A 556 -36.28 4.24 -8.75
CA TYR A 556 -36.70 3.43 -9.90
C TYR A 556 -36.61 1.89 -9.70
N LEU A 557 -36.58 1.42 -8.46
CA LEU A 557 -36.51 0.00 -8.11
C LEU A 557 -37.67 -0.38 -7.18
N ASN A 558 -38.45 -1.38 -7.57
CA ASN A 558 -39.45 -1.98 -6.69
C ASN A 558 -38.75 -2.93 -5.70
N VAL A 559 -38.33 -2.39 -4.55
CA VAL A 559 -37.52 -3.10 -3.56
C VAL A 559 -38.22 -4.34 -3.00
N PRO A 560 -39.49 -4.30 -2.53
CA PRO A 560 -40.16 -5.50 -2.03
C PRO A 560 -40.28 -6.61 -3.08
N GLU A 561 -40.68 -6.28 -4.31
CA GLU A 561 -40.79 -7.27 -5.40
C GLU A 561 -39.41 -7.88 -5.73
N SER A 562 -38.38 -7.03 -5.79
CA SER A 562 -37.00 -7.49 -6.04
C SER A 562 -36.51 -8.43 -4.95
N ILE A 563 -36.79 -8.14 -3.68
CA ILE A 563 -36.42 -9.01 -2.56
C ILE A 563 -37.14 -10.36 -2.66
N ILE A 564 -38.42 -10.38 -3.01
CA ILE A 564 -39.15 -11.65 -3.19
C ILE A 564 -38.53 -12.50 -4.30
N GLU A 565 -38.21 -11.89 -5.44
CA GLU A 565 -37.57 -12.61 -6.54
C GLU A 565 -36.17 -13.11 -6.18
N ILE A 566 -35.38 -12.31 -5.44
CA ILE A 566 -34.10 -12.76 -4.89
C ILE A 566 -34.30 -13.96 -3.96
N LEU A 567 -35.25 -13.91 -3.03
CA LEU A 567 -35.54 -15.02 -2.10
C LEU A 567 -35.99 -16.28 -2.84
N ARG A 568 -36.86 -16.15 -3.85
CA ARG A 568 -37.32 -17.26 -4.69
C ARG A 568 -36.16 -17.89 -5.45
N ARG A 569 -35.31 -17.06 -6.07
CA ARG A 569 -34.14 -17.52 -6.80
C ARG A 569 -33.15 -18.24 -5.89
N MET A 570 -32.80 -17.63 -4.76
CA MET A 570 -31.94 -18.25 -3.75
C MET A 570 -32.49 -19.60 -3.29
N LYS A 571 -33.79 -19.70 -3.00
CA LYS A 571 -34.42 -20.97 -2.62
C LYS A 571 -34.30 -22.02 -3.72
N SER A 572 -34.50 -21.64 -4.98
CA SER A 572 -34.36 -22.55 -6.13
C SER A 572 -32.91 -23.02 -6.37
N GLU A 573 -31.93 -22.21 -5.94
CA GLU A 573 -30.49 -22.54 -6.02
C GLU A 573 -29.96 -23.26 -4.76
N GLY A 574 -30.86 -23.69 -3.87
CA GLY A 574 -30.52 -24.52 -2.71
C GLY A 574 -30.05 -23.76 -1.47
N TYR A 575 -30.23 -22.43 -1.44
CA TYR A 575 -30.02 -21.68 -0.20
C TYR A 575 -31.10 -22.04 0.83
N SER A 576 -30.73 -22.01 2.11
CA SER A 576 -31.69 -22.22 3.21
C SER A 576 -32.57 -20.98 3.39
N VAL A 577 -33.58 -20.86 2.52
CA VAL A 577 -34.61 -19.82 2.60
C VAL A 577 -35.89 -20.45 3.16
N GLY A 578 -36.38 -19.88 4.26
CA GLY A 578 -37.59 -20.34 4.95
C GLY A 578 -38.88 -20.19 4.13
N GLU A 579 -40.00 -19.97 4.81
CA GLU A 579 -41.25 -19.63 4.15
C GLU A 579 -41.16 -18.22 3.56
N ILE A 580 -41.29 -18.12 2.23
CA ILE A 580 -41.27 -16.84 1.52
C ILE A 580 -42.70 -16.27 1.54
N PRO A 581 -42.88 -14.96 1.78
CA PRO A 581 -44.18 -14.32 1.67
C PRO A 581 -44.83 -14.57 0.30
N GLN A 582 -46.16 -14.64 0.27
CA GLN A 582 -46.90 -14.93 -0.96
C GLN A 582 -46.63 -13.89 -2.06
N ASP A 583 -46.58 -12.62 -1.67
CA ASP A 583 -46.41 -11.46 -2.55
C ASP A 583 -45.76 -10.28 -1.80
N ALA A 584 -45.47 -9.21 -2.56
CA ALA A 584 -44.79 -8.02 -2.05
C ALA A 584 -45.58 -7.32 -0.92
N ASP A 585 -46.91 -7.33 -0.99
CA ASP A 585 -47.76 -6.73 0.04
C ASP A 585 -47.62 -7.48 1.37
N ALA A 586 -47.63 -8.80 1.35
CA ALA A 586 -47.37 -9.63 2.53
C ALA A 586 -45.97 -9.37 3.12
N LEU A 587 -44.95 -9.21 2.28
CA LEU A 587 -43.59 -8.86 2.74
C LEU A 587 -43.55 -7.47 3.37
N VAL A 588 -44.19 -6.47 2.75
CA VAL A 588 -44.27 -5.10 3.29
C VAL A 588 -44.97 -5.09 4.65
N GLU A 589 -46.05 -5.86 4.85
CA GLU A 589 -46.68 -5.99 6.16
C GLU A 589 -45.73 -6.53 7.23
N MET A 590 -44.92 -7.53 6.89
CA MET A 590 -43.92 -8.08 7.80
C MET A 590 -42.83 -7.05 8.11
N MET A 591 -42.33 -6.33 7.09
CA MET A 591 -41.33 -5.28 7.25
C MET A 591 -41.84 -4.16 8.16
N ILE A 592 -43.08 -3.70 8.00
CA ILE A 592 -43.65 -2.65 8.87
C ILE A 592 -43.76 -3.10 10.33
N ARG A 593 -44.08 -4.38 10.57
CA ARG A 593 -44.25 -4.90 11.93
C ARG A 593 -42.93 -5.13 12.66
N ASN A 594 -41.91 -5.63 11.95
CA ASN A 594 -40.68 -6.12 12.59
C ASN A 594 -39.37 -5.53 12.04
N GLY A 595 -39.43 -4.83 10.90
CA GLY A 595 -38.29 -4.35 10.12
C GLY A 595 -38.34 -2.85 9.87
N ILE A 596 -38.74 -2.04 10.85
CA ILE A 596 -38.67 -0.58 10.74
C ILE A 596 -37.78 0.02 11.81
N ASN A 597 -37.16 1.13 11.42
CA ASN A 597 -36.47 2.05 12.30
C ASN A 597 -37.51 2.80 13.15
N ILE A 598 -37.34 2.82 14.48
CA ILE A 598 -38.28 3.49 15.42
C ILE A 598 -37.57 4.56 16.24
N ALA A 599 -38.17 5.76 16.25
CA ALA A 599 -37.63 6.93 16.91
C ALA A 599 -37.76 6.89 18.43
N ASN A 600 -36.91 7.66 19.11
CA ASN A 600 -36.98 7.87 20.56
C ASN A 600 -38.31 8.50 21.03
N TRP A 601 -38.97 9.31 20.18
CA TRP A 601 -40.26 9.94 20.48
C TRP A 601 -41.46 8.98 20.35
N ALA A 602 -41.26 7.77 19.81
CA ALA A 602 -42.28 6.74 19.65
C ALA A 602 -42.03 5.48 20.53
N PRO A 603 -41.82 5.61 21.85
CA PRO A 603 -41.42 4.48 22.71
C PRO A 603 -42.45 3.35 22.73
N GLY A 604 -43.74 3.67 22.55
CA GLY A 604 -44.80 2.65 22.47
C GLY A 604 -44.70 1.75 21.25
N GLU A 605 -44.25 2.27 20.10
CA GLU A 605 -44.02 1.45 18.90
C GLU A 605 -42.77 0.58 19.06
N LEU A 606 -41.73 1.11 19.71
CA LEU A 606 -40.52 0.34 20.02
C LEU A 606 -40.83 -0.83 20.96
N GLU A 607 -41.65 -0.58 21.97
CA GLU A 607 -42.11 -1.62 22.89
C GLU A 607 -42.95 -2.68 22.18
N LYS A 608 -43.81 -2.30 21.21
CA LYS A 608 -44.55 -3.27 20.37
C LYS A 608 -43.59 -4.13 19.55
N LEU A 609 -42.61 -3.51 18.88
CA LEU A 609 -41.59 -4.21 18.10
C LEU A 609 -40.81 -5.21 18.99
N ALA A 610 -40.34 -4.75 20.15
CA ALA A 610 -39.57 -5.56 21.09
C ALA A 610 -40.38 -6.67 21.79
N ASN A 611 -41.71 -6.57 21.82
CA ASN A 611 -42.60 -7.61 22.34
C ASN A 611 -43.08 -8.59 21.26
N SER A 612 -42.73 -8.36 19.99
CA SER A 612 -43.03 -9.32 18.93
C SER A 612 -42.30 -10.64 19.18
N SER A 613 -42.89 -11.77 18.80
CA SER A 613 -42.28 -13.09 18.96
C SER A 613 -40.99 -13.27 18.16
N ASN A 614 -40.78 -12.41 17.16
CA ASN A 614 -39.64 -12.44 16.25
C ASN A 614 -38.66 -11.28 16.52
N ALA A 615 -38.80 -10.57 17.64
CA ALA A 615 -37.92 -9.46 17.99
C ALA A 615 -36.48 -9.95 18.18
N ILE A 616 -35.54 -9.26 17.53
CA ILE A 616 -34.12 -9.51 17.73
C ILE A 616 -33.63 -8.51 18.79
N LEU A 617 -33.29 -9.02 19.97
CA LEU A 617 -32.80 -8.24 21.10
C LEU A 617 -31.34 -8.58 21.36
N TRP A 618 -30.43 -7.68 21.00
CA TRP A 618 -29.00 -7.87 21.26
C TRP A 618 -28.65 -7.35 22.67
N PRO A 619 -28.15 -8.19 23.60
CA PRO A 619 -27.82 -7.75 24.94
C PRO A 619 -26.80 -6.62 24.95
N TYR A 620 -27.03 -5.62 25.81
CA TYR A 620 -26.11 -4.49 25.97
C TYR A 620 -24.65 -4.92 26.23
N GLU A 621 -24.44 -5.93 27.08
CA GLU A 621 -23.09 -6.38 27.45
C GLU A 621 -22.33 -6.95 26.25
N ASP A 622 -23.03 -7.63 25.33
CA ASP A 622 -22.44 -8.19 24.12
C ASP A 622 -22.07 -7.06 23.13
N TYR A 623 -22.95 -6.07 22.99
CA TYR A 623 -22.64 -4.86 22.21
C TYR A 623 -21.47 -4.07 22.81
N LEU A 624 -21.42 -3.92 24.14
CA LEU A 624 -20.32 -3.24 24.82
C LEU A 624 -19.00 -3.96 24.61
N ALA A 625 -18.99 -5.29 24.69
CA ALA A 625 -17.80 -6.09 24.41
C ALA A 625 -17.29 -5.86 22.99
N TRP A 626 -18.18 -5.84 21.99
CA TRP A 626 -17.83 -5.49 20.61
C TRP A 626 -17.34 -4.04 20.48
N PHE A 627 -18.07 -3.07 21.04
CA PHE A 627 -17.74 -1.64 20.96
C PHE A 627 -16.36 -1.36 21.54
N ASN A 628 -15.96 -2.05 22.61
CA ASN A 628 -14.64 -1.95 23.21
C ASN A 628 -13.49 -2.50 22.33
N THR A 629 -13.79 -3.22 21.25
CA THR A 629 -12.77 -3.62 20.26
C THR A 629 -12.46 -2.53 19.23
N LEU A 630 -13.33 -1.52 19.11
CA LEU A 630 -13.14 -0.43 18.15
C LEU A 630 -11.96 0.46 18.52
N ASP A 631 -11.40 1.11 17.51
CA ASP A 631 -10.34 2.10 17.65
C ASP A 631 -10.74 3.22 18.65
N PRO A 632 -9.83 3.66 19.53
CA PRO A 632 -10.11 4.71 20.51
C PRO A 632 -10.72 5.98 19.91
N VAL A 633 -10.31 6.38 18.70
CA VAL A 633 -10.83 7.57 18.00
C VAL A 633 -12.32 7.39 17.72
N ALA A 634 -12.72 6.25 17.14
CA ALA A 634 -14.12 5.96 16.84
C ALA A 634 -14.97 5.87 18.12
N ARG A 635 -14.46 5.23 19.18
CA ARG A 635 -15.20 5.14 20.45
C ARG A 635 -15.40 6.51 21.09
N LYS A 636 -14.35 7.32 21.15
CA LYS A 636 -14.40 8.66 21.75
C LYS A 636 -15.35 9.58 20.97
N GLU A 637 -15.30 9.50 19.64
CA GLU A 637 -16.22 10.23 18.78
C GLU A 637 -17.67 9.80 18.98
N MET A 638 -17.94 8.50 19.07
CA MET A 638 -19.30 8.01 19.33
C MET A 638 -19.87 8.56 20.65
N ILE A 639 -19.04 8.61 21.69
CA ILE A 639 -19.47 9.04 23.03
C ILE A 639 -19.61 10.57 23.11
N GLU A 640 -18.65 11.31 22.56
CA GLU A 640 -18.52 12.77 22.77
C GLU A 640 -18.66 13.61 21.50
N GLY A 641 -18.98 12.96 20.38
CA GLY A 641 -19.21 13.59 19.08
C GLY A 641 -17.93 14.01 18.38
N PRO A 642 -18.06 14.89 17.36
CA PRO A 642 -16.93 15.51 16.67
C PRO A 642 -15.85 16.11 17.58
N VAL A 643 -16.21 16.56 18.78
CA VAL A 643 -15.24 17.12 19.75
C VAL A 643 -14.33 16.03 20.32
N GLY A 644 -14.89 14.85 20.61
CA GLY A 644 -14.10 13.69 21.01
C GLY A 644 -13.14 13.22 19.91
N TYR A 645 -13.59 13.25 18.65
CA TYR A 645 -12.75 12.93 17.50
C TYR A 645 -11.52 13.84 17.39
N ILE A 646 -11.72 15.16 17.39
CA ILE A 646 -10.61 16.10 17.16
C ILE A 646 -9.59 16.08 18.31
N GLU A 647 -10.05 15.79 19.53
CA GLU A 647 -9.17 15.58 20.68
C GLU A 647 -8.23 14.40 20.45
N GLU A 648 -8.77 13.20 20.20
CA GLU A 648 -7.97 12.00 20.02
C GLU A 648 -7.06 12.11 18.80
N LEU A 649 -7.57 12.66 17.69
CA LEU A 649 -6.77 12.87 16.49
C LEU A 649 -5.60 13.83 16.74
N THR A 650 -5.80 14.88 17.53
CA THR A 650 -4.73 15.81 17.90
C THR A 650 -3.67 15.14 18.79
N LYS A 651 -4.08 14.24 19.71
CA LYS A 651 -3.13 13.43 20.50
C LYS A 651 -2.27 12.54 19.60
N VAL A 652 -2.89 11.88 18.62
CA VAL A 652 -2.17 11.05 17.64
C VAL A 652 -1.23 11.92 16.79
N ALA A 653 -1.67 13.10 16.35
CA ALA A 653 -0.82 14.04 15.62
C ALA A 653 0.42 14.44 16.44
N VAL A 654 0.25 14.77 17.73
CA VAL A 654 1.34 15.12 18.63
C VAL A 654 2.36 13.98 18.76
N GLN A 655 1.92 12.72 18.80
CA GLN A 655 2.83 11.57 18.85
C GLN A 655 3.74 11.51 17.61
N TYR A 656 3.17 11.64 16.41
CA TYR A 656 3.97 11.63 15.17
C TYR A 656 4.86 12.87 15.01
N ILE A 657 4.39 14.05 15.43
CA ILE A 657 5.20 15.28 15.41
C ILE A 657 6.41 15.12 16.33
N ASN A 658 6.21 14.60 17.55
CA ASN A 658 7.31 14.34 18.49
C ASN A 658 8.22 13.19 18.01
N GLY A 659 7.68 12.26 17.22
CA GLY A 659 8.41 11.17 16.57
C GLY A 659 9.25 11.61 15.36
N GLY A 660 9.23 12.89 14.98
CA GLY A 660 10.10 13.45 13.96
C GLY A 660 9.48 13.62 12.58
N ASP A 661 8.16 13.50 12.43
CA ASP A 661 7.47 13.84 11.16
C ASP A 661 6.85 15.25 11.22
N PRO A 662 7.58 16.30 10.78
CA PRO A 662 7.08 17.68 10.86
C PRO A 662 5.88 17.94 9.95
N ARG A 663 5.65 17.11 8.92
CA ARG A 663 4.58 17.33 7.93
C ARG A 663 3.19 17.03 8.48
N VAL A 664 3.12 16.28 9.58
CA VAL A 664 1.88 16.02 10.32
C VAL A 664 1.29 17.31 10.88
N ARG A 665 2.14 18.27 11.26
CA ARG A 665 1.69 19.58 11.78
C ARG A 665 0.79 20.29 10.76
N ASP A 666 1.26 20.43 9.53
CA ASP A 666 0.52 21.13 8.48
C ASP A 666 -0.76 20.39 8.11
N GLU A 667 -0.72 19.05 8.06
CA GLU A 667 -1.90 18.26 7.73
C GLU A 667 -2.95 18.30 8.85
N MET A 668 -2.53 18.17 10.10
CA MET A 668 -3.44 18.24 11.25
C MET A 668 -4.07 19.63 11.36
N LEU A 669 -3.34 20.72 11.06
CA LEU A 669 -3.92 22.07 11.02
C LEU A 669 -5.00 22.22 9.93
N LYS A 670 -4.82 21.59 8.75
CA LYS A 670 -5.88 21.57 7.73
C LYS A 670 -7.12 20.82 8.23
N THR A 671 -6.93 19.64 8.83
CA THR A 671 -8.03 18.86 9.42
C THR A 671 -8.75 19.65 10.51
N LEU A 672 -8.02 20.31 11.41
CA LEU A 672 -8.60 21.16 12.46
C LEU A 672 -9.39 22.33 11.87
N ASN A 673 -8.88 22.99 10.83
CA ASN A 673 -9.59 24.07 10.15
C ASN A 673 -10.89 23.59 9.52
N ARG A 674 -10.87 22.44 8.85
CA ARG A 674 -12.08 21.87 8.24
C ARG A 674 -13.09 21.41 9.30
N TRP A 675 -12.62 20.73 10.34
CA TRP A 675 -13.42 20.42 11.53
C TRP A 675 -14.10 21.68 12.11
N THR A 676 -13.36 22.78 12.24
CA THR A 676 -13.88 24.06 12.75
C THR A 676 -15.01 24.59 11.85
N GLN A 677 -14.80 24.58 10.53
CA GLN A 677 -15.80 25.03 9.55
C GLN A 677 -17.07 24.18 9.58
N GLU A 678 -16.93 22.85 9.61
CA GLU A 678 -18.05 21.93 9.66
C GLU A 678 -18.80 22.03 11.00
N MET A 679 -18.09 22.18 12.12
CA MET A 679 -18.68 22.42 13.43
C MET A 679 -19.49 23.71 13.47
N ILE A 680 -18.95 24.82 12.95
CA ILE A 680 -19.67 26.10 12.86
C ILE A 680 -20.90 25.97 11.95
N SER A 681 -20.77 25.27 10.81
CA SER A 681 -21.91 25.03 9.91
C SER A 681 -23.03 24.26 10.61
N ASN A 682 -22.70 23.22 11.38
CA ASN A 682 -23.70 22.46 12.15
C ASN A 682 -24.28 23.30 13.30
N ALA A 683 -23.46 24.09 14.01
CA ALA A 683 -23.95 24.98 15.08
C ALA A 683 -24.99 25.99 14.58
N ASN A 684 -24.84 26.50 13.36
CA ASN A 684 -25.80 27.44 12.75
C ASN A 684 -27.18 26.82 12.46
N THR A 685 -27.29 25.49 12.47
CA THR A 685 -28.60 24.81 12.38
C THR A 685 -29.42 24.88 13.67
N HIS A 686 -28.81 25.38 14.77
CA HIS A 686 -29.41 25.59 16.09
C HIS A 686 -29.33 27.09 16.49
N PRO A 687 -30.14 27.98 15.89
CA PRO A 687 -29.99 29.43 16.01
C PRO A 687 -30.02 29.97 17.44
N GLU A 688 -30.70 29.27 18.35
CA GLU A 688 -30.88 29.64 19.76
C GLU A 688 -29.59 29.55 20.58
N ILE A 689 -28.64 28.69 20.17
CA ILE A 689 -27.34 28.49 20.85
C ILE A 689 -26.13 28.75 19.95
N ALA A 690 -26.34 29.00 18.66
CA ALA A 690 -25.28 29.15 17.65
C ALA A 690 -24.18 30.13 18.08
N GLY A 691 -24.53 31.30 18.64
CA GLY A 691 -23.54 32.30 19.07
C GLY A 691 -22.57 31.78 20.13
N THR A 692 -23.09 31.11 21.17
CA THR A 692 -22.27 30.51 22.23
C THR A 692 -21.49 29.30 21.72
N ALA A 693 -22.12 28.44 20.92
CA ALA A 693 -21.46 27.28 20.34
C ALA A 693 -20.27 27.67 19.45
N ILE A 694 -20.44 28.66 18.57
CA ILE A 694 -19.40 29.15 17.65
C ILE A 694 -18.23 29.76 18.43
N ASP A 695 -18.47 30.55 19.47
CA ASP A 695 -17.41 31.09 20.33
C ASP A 695 -16.59 29.97 20.98
N LEU A 696 -17.24 28.95 21.53
CA LEU A 696 -16.57 27.80 22.13
C LEU A 696 -15.81 26.95 21.10
N ILE A 697 -16.36 26.74 19.91
CA ILE A 697 -15.69 26.03 18.80
C ILE A 697 -14.41 26.75 18.41
N ASN A 698 -14.46 28.08 18.22
CA ASN A 698 -13.27 28.87 17.89
C ASN A 698 -12.21 28.82 18.99
N LYS A 699 -12.62 28.88 20.26
CA LYS A 699 -11.72 28.77 21.41
C LYS A 699 -11.06 27.40 21.52
N MET A 700 -11.82 26.32 21.31
CA MET A 700 -11.28 24.95 21.24
C MET A 700 -10.28 24.82 20.09
N SER A 701 -10.64 25.32 18.90
CA SER A 701 -9.78 25.29 17.72
C SER A 701 -8.46 26.05 17.94
N ALA A 702 -8.52 27.25 18.51
CA ALA A 702 -7.31 28.02 18.85
C ALA A 702 -6.41 27.32 19.88
N ALA A 703 -7.00 26.68 20.88
CA ALA A 703 -6.27 25.90 21.87
C ALA A 703 -5.55 24.70 21.23
N LEU A 704 -6.25 23.91 20.41
CA LEU A 704 -5.66 22.77 19.71
C LEU A 704 -4.60 23.20 18.67
N ALA A 705 -4.82 24.30 17.94
CA ALA A 705 -3.82 24.85 17.04
C ALA A 705 -2.53 25.21 17.79
N THR A 706 -2.64 25.74 19.01
CA THR A 706 -1.49 26.04 19.88
C THR A 706 -0.76 24.75 20.30
N VAL A 707 -1.49 23.69 20.65
CA VAL A 707 -0.90 22.36 20.93
C VAL A 707 -0.15 21.83 19.71
N ILE A 708 -0.75 21.90 18.53
CA ILE A 708 -0.15 21.39 17.28
C ILE A 708 1.13 22.17 16.93
N GLN A 709 1.15 23.48 17.16
CA GLN A 709 2.34 24.29 16.95
C GLN A 709 3.44 23.99 17.99
N ASN A 710 3.07 23.91 19.27
CA ASN A 710 3.97 23.59 20.38
C ASN A 710 3.44 22.41 21.20
N THR A 711 3.93 21.20 20.85
CA THR A 711 3.44 19.93 21.40
C THR A 711 3.71 19.73 22.90
N SER A 712 4.62 20.52 23.48
CA SER A 712 4.90 20.52 24.92
C SER A 712 3.99 21.45 25.75
N ASN A 713 3.09 22.20 25.12
CA ASN A 713 2.25 23.18 25.81
C ASN A 713 1.06 22.52 26.52
N THR A 714 1.22 22.25 27.81
CA THR A 714 0.16 21.66 28.65
C THR A 714 -0.98 22.63 28.94
N THR A 715 -0.71 23.93 29.07
CA THR A 715 -1.73 24.95 29.33
C THR A 715 -2.75 25.06 28.19
N ALA A 716 -2.32 24.85 26.94
CA ALA A 716 -3.22 24.82 25.80
C ALA A 716 -4.21 23.65 25.86
N TRP A 717 -3.79 22.48 26.35
CA TRP A 717 -4.70 21.36 26.62
C TRP A 717 -5.70 21.70 27.73
N ASP A 718 -5.26 22.31 28.84
CA ASP A 718 -6.15 22.71 29.93
C ASP A 718 -7.26 23.65 29.44
N LEU A 719 -6.90 24.63 28.60
CA LEU A 719 -7.86 25.53 27.95
C LEU A 719 -8.83 24.78 27.04
N PHE A 720 -8.34 23.85 26.20
CA PHE A 720 -9.20 23.02 25.37
C PHE A 720 -10.24 22.27 26.22
N TYR A 721 -9.83 21.63 27.31
CA TYR A 721 -10.76 20.90 28.18
C TYR A 721 -11.79 21.80 28.87
N ILE A 722 -11.42 23.02 29.28
CA ILE A 722 -12.37 23.99 29.82
C ILE A 722 -13.46 24.31 28.79
N TYR A 723 -13.07 24.66 27.56
CA TYR A 723 -14.02 25.03 26.52
C TYR A 723 -14.83 23.84 26.01
N LYS A 724 -14.20 22.66 25.92
CA LYS A 724 -14.88 21.41 25.62
C LYS A 724 -15.98 21.13 26.65
N ASN A 725 -15.69 21.20 27.95
CA ASN A 725 -16.70 20.94 28.98
C ASN A 725 -17.88 21.93 28.91
N GLN A 726 -17.60 23.20 28.60
CA GLN A 726 -18.65 24.20 28.36
C GLN A 726 -19.48 23.88 27.11
N PHE A 727 -18.84 23.42 26.03
CA PHE A 727 -19.52 23.03 24.79
C PHE A 727 -20.38 21.78 24.99
N MET A 728 -19.85 20.76 25.67
CA MET A 728 -20.59 19.54 26.00
C MET A 728 -21.84 19.85 26.85
N ALA A 729 -21.77 20.86 27.72
CA ALA A 729 -22.92 21.30 28.51
C ALA A 729 -24.04 21.97 27.68
N LEU A 730 -23.78 22.38 26.44
CA LEU A 730 -24.82 22.85 25.52
C LEU A 730 -25.71 21.71 25.02
N ASN A 731 -25.26 20.45 25.13
CA ASN A 731 -25.99 19.24 24.74
C ASN A 731 -26.56 19.33 23.31
N VAL A 732 -25.73 19.79 22.37
CA VAL A 732 -26.11 19.93 20.97
C VAL A 732 -26.16 18.54 20.34
N SER A 733 -27.33 18.19 19.80
CA SER A 733 -27.61 16.91 19.16
C SER A 733 -26.50 16.47 18.21
N GLY A 734 -26.00 15.24 18.38
CA GLY A 734 -24.95 14.64 17.55
C GLY A 734 -23.56 15.29 17.66
N MET A 735 -23.47 16.61 17.85
CA MET A 735 -22.23 17.36 18.02
C MET A 735 -21.57 17.10 19.38
N THR A 736 -22.37 16.69 20.37
CA THR A 736 -21.91 16.26 21.71
C THR A 736 -21.92 14.74 21.87
N GLY A 737 -22.05 14.00 20.76
CA GLY A 737 -22.03 12.54 20.74
C GLY A 737 -23.33 11.90 21.18
N TRP A 738 -23.29 10.57 21.32
CA TRP A 738 -24.43 9.72 21.66
C TRP A 738 -24.38 9.19 23.09
N GLY A 739 -23.42 9.68 23.89
CA GLY A 739 -23.17 9.25 25.26
C GLY A 739 -22.55 7.87 25.34
N GLU A 740 -22.53 7.29 26.54
CA GLU A 740 -22.02 5.94 26.74
C GLU A 740 -22.94 4.89 26.07
N PRO A 741 -22.37 3.78 25.54
CA PRO A 741 -23.13 2.62 25.12
C PRO A 741 -24.21 2.21 26.14
N PRO A 742 -25.40 1.75 25.72
CA PRO A 742 -25.87 1.57 24.34
C PRO A 742 -26.51 2.83 23.74
N GLY A 743 -26.34 4.00 24.35
CA GLY A 743 -27.15 5.18 24.05
C GLY A 743 -28.61 5.00 24.48
N ASN A 744 -29.52 5.70 23.79
CA ASN A 744 -30.95 5.76 24.12
C ASN A 744 -31.89 5.47 22.93
N VAL A 745 -31.35 5.14 21.76
CA VAL A 745 -32.13 4.89 20.53
C VAL A 745 -32.21 3.40 20.24
N MET A 746 -33.40 2.90 19.93
CA MET A 746 -33.67 1.46 19.77
C MET A 746 -33.24 0.63 20.99
N VAL A 747 -33.33 1.20 22.20
CA VAL A 747 -32.97 0.52 23.45
C VAL A 747 -34.22 0.23 24.27
N VAL A 748 -34.36 -1.01 24.72
CA VAL A 748 -35.43 -1.45 25.62
C VAL A 748 -34.86 -2.09 26.88
N THR A 749 -35.65 -2.08 27.96
CA THR A 749 -35.30 -2.79 29.19
C THR A 749 -36.26 -3.96 29.42
N ARG A 750 -35.72 -5.14 29.68
CA ARG A 750 -36.47 -6.35 30.03
C ARG A 750 -35.84 -7.00 31.26
N ASN A 751 -36.62 -7.21 32.31
CA ASN A 751 -36.16 -7.84 33.55
C ASN A 751 -34.88 -7.20 34.13
N GLY A 752 -34.79 -5.86 34.10
CA GLY A 752 -33.64 -5.10 34.57
C GLY A 752 -32.41 -5.11 33.66
N LYS A 753 -32.46 -5.77 32.49
CA LYS A 753 -31.38 -5.78 31.50
C LYS A 753 -31.72 -4.92 30.29
N LYS A 754 -30.73 -4.20 29.78
CA LYS A 754 -30.85 -3.39 28.55
C LYS A 754 -30.55 -4.24 27.31
N TYR A 755 -31.30 -3.99 26.24
CA TYR A 755 -31.12 -4.60 24.93
C TYR A 755 -31.18 -3.54 23.85
N ILE A 756 -30.38 -3.70 22.80
CA ILE A 756 -30.55 -2.97 21.54
C ILE A 756 -31.45 -3.80 20.63
N VAL A 757 -32.52 -3.19 20.12
CA VAL A 757 -33.47 -3.82 19.20
C VAL A 757 -32.89 -3.77 17.79
N ILE A 758 -32.74 -4.92 17.15
CA ILE A 758 -32.28 -5.04 15.76
C ILE A 758 -33.50 -5.30 14.87
N PRO A 759 -34.00 -4.30 14.11
CA PRO A 759 -35.13 -4.52 13.23
C PRO A 759 -34.75 -5.42 12.06
N GLY A 760 -35.64 -6.35 11.71
CA GLY A 760 -35.51 -7.20 10.53
C GLY A 760 -36.33 -8.49 10.59
N LEU A 761 -36.17 -9.29 9.55
CA LEU A 761 -36.88 -10.53 9.29
C LEU A 761 -35.86 -11.64 9.03
N VAL A 762 -36.11 -12.86 9.51
CA VAL A 762 -35.25 -14.01 9.28
C VAL A 762 -36.02 -15.08 8.51
N PHE A 763 -35.49 -15.46 7.34
CA PHE A 763 -36.00 -16.49 6.45
C PHE A 763 -34.97 -17.61 6.34
N GLY A 764 -34.93 -18.52 7.31
CA GLY A 764 -33.86 -19.52 7.39
C GLY A 764 -32.50 -18.86 7.64
N ASN A 765 -31.57 -19.02 6.70
CA ASN A 765 -30.24 -18.39 6.73
C ASN A 765 -30.20 -17.02 6.01
N VAL A 766 -31.35 -16.43 5.65
CA VAL A 766 -31.41 -15.10 5.05
C VAL A 766 -32.02 -14.10 6.02
N PHE A 767 -31.28 -13.05 6.34
CA PHE A 767 -31.77 -11.91 7.12
C PHE A 767 -32.16 -10.78 6.15
N VAL A 768 -33.32 -10.16 6.37
CA VAL A 768 -33.82 -9.02 5.59
C VAL A 768 -34.14 -7.89 6.55
N GLY A 769 -33.36 -6.81 6.54
CA GLY A 769 -33.52 -5.72 7.51
C GLY A 769 -33.32 -4.34 6.90
N PRO A 770 -33.91 -3.29 7.51
CA PRO A 770 -33.68 -1.93 7.07
C PRO A 770 -32.25 -1.50 7.45
N GLU A 771 -31.59 -0.75 6.58
CA GLU A 771 -30.42 0.02 7.01
C GLU A 771 -30.85 0.93 8.19
N PRO A 772 -30.13 0.96 9.31
CA PRO A 772 -30.48 1.81 10.44
C PRO A 772 -30.50 3.28 10.03
N GLN A 773 -31.37 4.06 10.65
CA GLN A 773 -31.42 5.49 10.34
C GLN A 773 -30.21 6.22 10.92
N ARG A 774 -29.60 7.06 10.08
CA ARG A 774 -28.61 8.05 10.46
C ARG A 774 -29.29 9.28 11.09
N GLY A 775 -28.93 9.60 12.34
CA GLY A 775 -29.41 10.79 13.04
C GLY A 775 -30.88 10.69 13.47
N TRP A 776 -31.11 10.43 14.76
CA TRP A 776 -32.44 10.14 15.33
C TRP A 776 -33.05 11.29 16.15
N GLU A 777 -32.42 12.46 16.13
CA GLU A 777 -32.92 13.64 16.85
C GLU A 777 -33.81 14.52 15.96
N ALA A 778 -34.41 15.56 16.54
CA ALA A 778 -35.45 16.41 15.94
C ALA A 778 -35.10 17.02 14.57
N ASP A 779 -33.84 16.91 14.15
CA ASP A 779 -33.29 17.39 12.87
C ASP A 779 -32.66 16.27 12.03
N ALA A 780 -33.36 15.15 11.87
CA ALA A 780 -32.94 14.05 10.99
C ALA A 780 -32.51 14.52 9.59
N ALA A 781 -33.12 15.58 9.05
CA ALA A 781 -32.72 16.18 7.77
C ALA A 781 -31.34 16.85 7.81
N ASN A 782 -30.98 17.52 8.91
CA ASN A 782 -29.67 18.18 9.06
C ASN A 782 -28.56 17.16 9.31
N LEU A 783 -28.86 16.08 10.04
CA LEU A 783 -27.89 15.04 10.37
C LEU A 783 -27.61 14.07 9.21
N TYR A 784 -28.57 13.89 8.30
CA TYR A 784 -28.44 12.93 7.19
C TYR A 784 -27.30 13.28 6.23
N HIS A 785 -27.07 14.57 6.00
CA HIS A 785 -26.01 15.09 5.13
C HIS A 785 -24.77 15.58 5.89
N SER A 786 -24.75 15.45 7.21
CA SER A 786 -23.64 15.94 8.03
C SER A 786 -22.42 15.04 7.90
N THR A 787 -21.32 15.57 7.37
CA THR A 787 -20.05 14.84 7.16
C THR A 787 -19.23 14.64 8.43
N ILE A 788 -19.65 15.22 9.56
CA ILE A 788 -18.90 15.23 10.81
C ILE A 788 -19.57 14.47 11.96
N VAL A 789 -20.91 14.39 11.97
CA VAL A 789 -21.66 13.76 13.07
C VAL A 789 -21.63 12.24 12.93
N PRO A 790 -21.12 11.52 13.96
CA PRO A 790 -21.05 10.06 13.92
C PRO A 790 -22.45 9.42 13.88
N PRO A 791 -22.60 8.20 13.32
CA PRO A 791 -23.85 7.47 13.42
C PRO A 791 -24.18 7.10 14.88
N PRO A 792 -25.44 6.92 15.29
CA PRO A 792 -25.79 6.54 16.66
C PRO A 792 -25.44 5.08 16.98
N HIS A 793 -25.38 4.72 18.26
CA HIS A 793 -25.02 3.36 18.70
C HIS A 793 -25.87 2.26 18.05
N CYS A 794 -27.18 2.46 17.87
CA CYS A 794 -28.05 1.47 17.21
C CYS A 794 -27.63 1.19 15.76
N TYR A 795 -27.04 2.16 15.07
CA TYR A 795 -26.57 2.03 13.70
C TYR A 795 -25.39 1.08 13.63
N LEU A 796 -24.36 1.35 14.44
CA LEU A 796 -23.20 0.46 14.55
C LEU A 796 -23.61 -0.91 15.09
N ALA A 797 -24.53 -0.95 16.04
CA ALA A 797 -24.98 -2.20 16.64
C ALA A 797 -25.64 -3.13 15.62
N TRP A 798 -26.45 -2.59 14.69
CA TRP A 798 -27.08 -3.38 13.64
C TRP A 798 -26.06 -4.02 12.71
N TYR A 799 -25.11 -3.23 12.18
CA TYR A 799 -24.05 -3.76 11.31
C TYR A 799 -23.15 -4.73 12.05
N ALA A 800 -22.79 -4.44 13.31
CA ALA A 800 -22.03 -5.34 14.15
C ALA A 800 -22.76 -6.67 14.37
N TRP A 801 -24.06 -6.64 14.65
CA TRP A 801 -24.88 -7.83 14.81
C TRP A 801 -24.93 -8.66 13.52
N VAL A 802 -25.13 -8.02 12.36
CA VAL A 802 -25.10 -8.68 11.04
C VAL A 802 -23.77 -9.40 10.81
N ASN A 803 -22.65 -8.73 11.10
CA ASN A 803 -21.31 -9.27 10.89
C ASN A 803 -20.91 -10.36 11.89
N THR A 804 -21.30 -10.23 13.17
CA THR A 804 -20.71 -11.03 14.27
C THR A 804 -21.67 -12.02 14.90
N VAL A 805 -22.96 -11.71 14.97
CA VAL A 805 -23.97 -12.56 15.64
C VAL A 805 -24.76 -13.36 14.62
N PHE A 806 -25.34 -12.69 13.63
CA PHE A 806 -25.91 -13.36 12.47
C PHE A 806 -24.80 -14.07 11.68
N GLY A 807 -23.62 -13.44 11.59
CA GLY A 807 -22.45 -14.02 10.95
C GLY A 807 -22.62 -14.10 9.44
N ALA A 808 -23.09 -13.02 8.82
CA ALA A 808 -23.30 -12.94 7.38
C ALA A 808 -22.04 -13.38 6.61
N ASN A 809 -22.22 -14.20 5.58
CA ASN A 809 -21.17 -14.51 4.61
C ASN A 809 -21.15 -13.52 3.45
N ALA A 810 -22.26 -12.82 3.21
CA ALA A 810 -22.36 -11.70 2.29
C ALA A 810 -23.46 -10.73 2.76
N GLN A 811 -23.27 -9.45 2.47
CA GLN A 811 -24.30 -8.41 2.61
C GLN A 811 -24.72 -7.94 1.21
N ILE A 812 -26.03 -7.83 0.95
CA ILE A 812 -26.61 -7.37 -0.31
C ILE A 812 -27.40 -6.11 -0.02
N HIS A 813 -26.91 -4.97 -0.49
CA HIS A 813 -27.63 -3.70 -0.43
C HIS A 813 -28.52 -3.55 -1.67
N VAL A 814 -29.80 -3.23 -1.48
CA VAL A 814 -30.81 -3.26 -2.57
C VAL A 814 -31.31 -1.85 -2.89
N GLY A 815 -30.68 -1.24 -3.89
CA GLY A 815 -31.09 0.05 -4.46
C GLY A 815 -30.35 1.27 -3.90
N ARG A 816 -30.66 2.44 -4.44
CA ARG A 816 -30.13 3.73 -3.97
C ARG A 816 -31.13 4.35 -2.97
N HIS A 817 -30.74 4.85 -1.79
CA HIS A 817 -29.42 5.29 -1.30
C HIS A 817 -29.05 4.66 0.05
N ALA A 818 -27.95 3.91 0.13
CA ALA A 818 -27.35 3.61 1.43
C ALA A 818 -26.71 4.85 2.03
N THR A 819 -26.53 4.78 3.35
CA THR A 819 -25.96 5.88 4.14
C THR A 819 -24.63 5.52 4.75
N TYR A 820 -24.30 4.22 4.88
CA TYR A 820 -23.07 3.80 5.57
C TYR A 820 -21.82 4.27 4.84
N GLU A 821 -21.81 4.28 3.50
CA GLU A 821 -20.70 4.79 2.68
C GLU A 821 -20.54 6.32 2.77
N TRP A 822 -21.55 7.02 3.30
CA TRP A 822 -21.58 8.47 3.50
C TRP A 822 -21.38 8.90 4.96
N THR A 823 -21.20 7.94 5.87
CA THR A 823 -20.85 8.25 7.27
C THR A 823 -19.54 9.04 7.35
N PRO A 824 -19.27 9.78 8.44
CA PRO A 824 -18.12 10.68 8.53
C PRO A 824 -16.76 10.06 8.22
N ARG A 825 -15.76 10.94 8.12
CA ARG A 825 -14.31 10.64 7.98
C ARG A 825 -13.82 10.37 6.55
N LYS A 826 -12.70 9.64 6.39
CA LYS A 826 -11.83 9.77 5.20
C LYS A 826 -12.56 9.53 3.89
N GLN A 827 -12.25 10.33 2.87
CA GLN A 827 -12.87 10.16 1.54
C GLN A 827 -12.47 8.86 0.85
N TYR A 828 -11.19 8.48 0.94
CA TYR A 828 -10.61 7.30 0.29
C TYR A 828 -9.57 6.64 1.18
N ALA A 829 -9.28 5.36 0.93
CA ALA A 829 -8.17 4.66 1.56
C ALA A 829 -8.31 4.69 3.10
N LEU A 830 -9.46 4.17 3.56
CA LEU A 830 -9.98 4.31 4.92
C LEU A 830 -9.08 3.72 6.01
N SER A 831 -9.09 4.32 7.20
CA SER A 831 -8.53 3.78 8.43
C SER A 831 -9.55 2.88 9.16
N ALA A 832 -9.09 2.19 10.20
CA ALA A 832 -9.95 1.31 11.00
C ALA A 832 -11.01 2.05 11.85
N PHE A 833 -10.85 3.36 12.06
CA PHE A 833 -11.82 4.18 12.79
C PHE A 833 -12.86 4.84 11.88
N ASP A 834 -12.74 4.70 10.56
CA ASP A 834 -13.72 5.26 9.63
C ASP A 834 -14.99 4.40 9.65
N TYR A 835 -16.14 5.02 9.90
CA TYR A 835 -17.42 4.33 10.06
C TYR A 835 -17.83 3.40 8.91
N PRO A 836 -17.59 3.72 7.61
CA PRO A 836 -17.90 2.78 6.55
C PRO A 836 -17.12 1.46 6.68
N ASP A 837 -15.85 1.55 7.09
CA ASP A 837 -14.97 0.38 7.29
C ASP A 837 -15.44 -0.48 8.49
N ILE A 838 -15.88 0.19 9.57
CA ILE A 838 -16.47 -0.46 10.76
C ILE A 838 -17.78 -1.17 10.38
N CYS A 839 -18.67 -0.50 9.65
CA CYS A 839 -19.99 -1.04 9.31
C CYS A 839 -19.89 -2.27 8.41
N ILE A 840 -19.06 -2.21 7.36
CA ILE A 840 -18.93 -3.37 6.46
C ILE A 840 -18.09 -4.49 7.05
N GLY A 841 -17.17 -4.16 7.96
CA GLY A 841 -16.28 -5.13 8.58
C GLY A 841 -15.52 -5.94 7.52
N ASN A 842 -15.41 -7.25 7.73
CA ASN A 842 -14.71 -8.14 6.82
C ASN A 842 -15.64 -8.83 5.81
N THR A 843 -16.93 -8.53 5.83
CA THR A 843 -17.93 -9.25 5.03
C THR A 843 -17.95 -8.74 3.59
N PRO A 844 -17.96 -9.63 2.58
CA PRO A 844 -18.21 -9.27 1.18
C PRO A 844 -19.49 -8.45 1.02
N SER A 845 -19.39 -7.35 0.27
CA SER A 845 -20.48 -6.40 0.04
C SER A 845 -20.88 -6.41 -1.42
N LEU A 846 -22.13 -6.80 -1.68
CA LEU A 846 -22.75 -6.76 -3.00
C LEU A 846 -23.74 -5.60 -3.02
N TYR A 847 -23.79 -4.84 -4.12
CA TYR A 847 -24.69 -3.70 -4.19
C TYR A 847 -25.44 -3.64 -5.53
N ILE A 848 -26.75 -3.86 -5.48
CA ILE A 848 -27.63 -3.63 -6.61
C ILE A 848 -27.86 -2.13 -6.76
N TYR A 849 -27.21 -1.51 -7.75
CA TYR A 849 -27.21 -0.07 -7.99
C TYR A 849 -27.85 0.31 -9.33
N ILE A 850 -28.34 1.55 -9.42
CA ILE A 850 -28.89 2.10 -10.66
C ILE A 850 -27.78 2.59 -11.60
N MET A 851 -27.90 2.29 -12.90
CA MET A 851 -26.84 2.57 -13.90
C MET A 851 -26.60 4.07 -14.15
N ASP A 852 -27.59 4.94 -13.94
CA ASP A 852 -27.45 6.39 -14.10
C ASP A 852 -26.88 7.10 -12.85
N GLY A 853 -26.67 6.35 -11.75
CA GLY A 853 -26.19 6.82 -10.45
C GLY A 853 -24.68 6.64 -10.22
N VAL A 854 -23.87 6.62 -11.29
CA VAL A 854 -22.44 6.23 -11.27
C VAL A 854 -21.62 6.98 -10.21
N GLY A 855 -21.88 8.27 -10.00
CA GLY A 855 -21.16 9.09 -9.03
C GLY A 855 -21.23 8.55 -7.59
N GLU A 856 -22.42 8.16 -7.16
CA GLU A 856 -22.63 7.59 -5.82
C GLU A 856 -22.22 6.12 -5.76
N GLY A 857 -22.41 5.36 -6.86
CA GLY A 857 -21.91 4.00 -6.98
C GLY A 857 -20.39 3.92 -6.74
N MET A 858 -19.61 4.88 -7.24
CA MET A 858 -18.18 4.97 -6.94
C MET A 858 -17.90 5.17 -5.45
N GLN A 859 -18.72 5.94 -4.73
CA GLN A 859 -18.57 6.12 -3.29
C GLN A 859 -18.78 4.79 -2.55
N ALA A 860 -19.80 4.02 -2.95
CA ALA A 860 -20.06 2.70 -2.39
C ALA A 860 -18.89 1.73 -2.65
N LYS A 861 -18.28 1.75 -3.85
CA LYS A 861 -17.09 0.92 -4.14
C LYS A 861 -15.90 1.30 -3.26
N ARG A 862 -15.65 2.61 -3.09
CA ARG A 862 -14.41 3.13 -2.50
C ARG A 862 -14.44 3.27 -0.98
N ARG A 863 -15.61 3.50 -0.39
CA ARG A 863 -15.80 3.59 1.07
C ARG A 863 -16.57 2.41 1.64
N GLY A 864 -17.52 1.87 0.89
CA GLY A 864 -18.32 0.72 1.31
C GLY A 864 -17.72 -0.65 0.94
N LEU A 865 -16.63 -0.67 0.16
CA LEU A 865 -16.02 -1.88 -0.38
C LEU A 865 -17.04 -2.74 -1.16
N ALA A 866 -17.98 -2.07 -1.84
CA ALA A 866 -19.03 -2.69 -2.64
C ALA A 866 -18.50 -3.19 -3.98
N VAL A 867 -19.06 -4.31 -4.44
CA VAL A 867 -18.86 -4.85 -5.80
C VAL A 867 -19.91 -4.30 -6.74
#